data_AF-A0A2V7SS85-F1
#
_entry.id   AF-A0A2V7SS85-F1
#
_cell.length_a   1.000
_cell.length_b   1.000
_cell.length_c   1.000
_cell.angle_alpha   90.00
_cell.angle_beta   90.00
_cell.angle_gamma   90.00
#
_symmetry.space_group_name_H-M   'P 1'
#
loop_
_entity.id
_entity.type
_entity.pdbx_description
1 polymer ?
#
loop_
_entity_poly.entity_id
_entity_poly.type
_entity_poly.pdbx_seq_one_letter_code
_entity_poly.pdbx_strand_id
1 'polypeptide(L)'
;MAIDPTAGDAVSPDYRLTAALAERYRVIREIGAGGMATVLLAEDVRHHRNVALKLLHPELSAVLGSERFLAEIKTTAGLQHPHILPLFDSGSADGRLFYVMPFVEGETLRARLERERQLPVADAVRIATEVADALGYAHARGVIHRDVKPENILLHGGHALVADFGIALAVQSAGGQRITQTGLSLGTPQYMAPEQAAGEKSVDARADVYALGAVTYEMLAGEPPFTGPTTQAVIARVLTAEPTPLDEVRRSVPPNVAEAVHTALAKLPADRFAGAAEFAAALVITASSKGAAYHTGGRTPRDRRPVSRLLPIGVAVLAIAAVGAGSFWLGEQRRASSSAPLVFGRASRVTWEPGLEVHPSISPDGRAVAYAAGTSTDTRIYVRQIAGGRAVRVSDDTTDAQAAPSWSPDGTRVLFIARGAVFSASSSGGPQRQEISAAPDGPIMAAAWSPDGRSIAFAVAHSLRIRGPDGATRIVARLLEPTMCAWSPDAALVACTSGNARYLTLGRWFGNLSPNRIAVVRVRDGTVVPVSDSRSINVSPVWSRDGRWLYYVSTRDGKGDVYAQRMTREGGAEGAPLRLTTGLGAQSISLSADGSRLAYALLSATSNLWSLPIPDGAPVSATGATPLTSGNQLIENVSVSYDGRWLVFDSNVAGNSDSYRMPVAGGEPERLTTDPADDFAAVLSPDNSEIAFHSWRSGSRDLWVQPLDGRPLQHVTTSPAQEWTPEWSRDGRALIYLSGDGLDSRSLWVVRRGADGAWGAPVERFAAGNSPDWSPDGRSLTYLSSLVNASLMVAPADSGPSRTVLDGTKPGMPEIERPRWSADGRNIFFKSHDARGLASIWSVAAEGGAPRLRVHFDDPTRPSYRPQWALGRDRLFFEIEDRQSDVWVMEVAPR
;
A
#
# COMPACT_ATOMS: atom_id res chain seq x y z
N MET A 1 37.86 -28.93 12.01
CA MET A 1 37.39 -29.79 10.91
C MET A 1 37.38 -28.92 9.68
N ALA A 2 38.20 -29.21 8.66
CA ALA A 2 38.30 -28.36 7.47
C ALA A 2 37.11 -28.60 6.54
N ILE A 3 36.59 -27.54 5.92
CA ILE A 3 35.51 -27.60 4.94
C ILE A 3 36.08 -27.18 3.57
N ASP A 4 35.69 -27.90 2.53
CA ASP A 4 36.15 -27.78 1.15
C ASP A 4 35.64 -26.47 0.48
N PRO A 5 36.48 -25.67 -0.19
CA PRO A 5 36.04 -24.42 -0.83
C PRO A 5 35.33 -24.59 -2.18
N THR A 6 35.11 -25.81 -2.69
CA THR A 6 34.69 -26.03 -4.10
C THR A 6 33.21 -26.34 -4.33
N ALA A 7 32.38 -26.30 -3.28
CA ALA A 7 30.91 -26.35 -3.42
C ALA A 7 30.33 -24.93 -3.60
N GLY A 8 29.67 -24.69 -4.74
CA GLY A 8 29.08 -23.40 -5.11
C GLY A 8 27.75 -23.08 -4.43
N ASP A 9 27.66 -23.27 -3.11
CA ASP A 9 26.48 -22.88 -2.34
C ASP A 9 26.41 -21.35 -2.18
N ALA A 10 25.20 -20.81 -2.31
CA ALA A 10 24.94 -19.39 -2.09
C ALA A 10 25.12 -19.03 -0.61
N VAL A 11 26.33 -18.58 -0.26
CA VAL A 11 26.69 -18.08 1.07
C VAL A 11 25.65 -17.08 1.56
N SER A 12 25.03 -17.35 2.72
CA SER A 12 23.97 -16.51 3.27
C SER A 12 24.47 -15.08 3.53
N PRO A 13 23.62 -14.05 3.38
CA PRO A 13 24.02 -12.64 3.55
C PRO A 13 24.71 -12.36 4.89
N ASP A 14 24.29 -13.03 5.97
CA ASP A 14 24.80 -12.78 7.32
C ASP A 14 26.23 -13.32 7.53
N TYR A 15 26.67 -14.32 6.76
CA TYR A 15 28.04 -14.83 6.83
C TYR A 15 29.07 -13.81 6.29
N ARG A 16 28.74 -13.14 5.17
CA ARG A 16 29.63 -12.13 4.55
C ARG A 16 29.84 -10.92 5.48
N LEU A 17 28.75 -10.41 6.03
CA LEU A 17 28.76 -9.36 7.05
C LEU A 17 29.58 -9.75 8.29
N THR A 18 29.38 -10.96 8.81
CA THR A 18 30.12 -11.44 9.99
C THR A 18 31.62 -11.53 9.70
N ALA A 19 32.01 -12.03 8.53
CA ALA A 19 33.40 -12.05 8.10
C ALA A 19 34.00 -10.63 7.93
N ALA A 20 33.23 -9.69 7.38
CA ALA A 20 33.67 -8.29 7.20
C ALA A 20 33.87 -7.51 8.51
N LEU A 21 33.23 -7.93 9.61
CA LEU A 21 33.38 -7.32 10.94
C LEU A 21 34.42 -8.05 11.82
N ALA A 22 34.71 -9.33 11.55
CA ALA A 22 35.47 -10.22 12.43
C ALA A 22 36.89 -9.76 12.82
N GLU A 23 37.54 -8.92 12.01
CA GLU A 23 38.87 -8.37 12.32
C GLU A 23 38.85 -7.37 13.49
N ARG A 24 37.70 -6.76 13.81
CA ARG A 24 37.55 -5.74 14.85
C ARG A 24 36.51 -6.10 15.90
N TYR A 25 35.38 -6.65 15.45
CA TYR A 25 34.20 -6.93 16.28
C TYR A 25 33.74 -8.37 16.05
N ARG A 26 33.94 -9.21 17.06
CA ARG A 26 33.42 -10.58 17.06
C ARG A 26 31.98 -10.56 17.55
N VAL A 27 31.01 -10.70 16.63
CA VAL A 27 29.59 -10.78 16.97
C VAL A 27 29.34 -11.98 17.89
N ILE A 28 28.67 -11.76 19.01
CA ILE A 28 28.30 -12.78 19.99
C ILE A 28 26.84 -13.21 19.78
N ARG A 29 25.91 -12.24 19.73
CA ARG A 29 24.47 -12.46 19.53
C ARG A 29 23.74 -11.16 19.19
N GLU A 30 22.54 -11.27 18.63
CA GLU A 30 21.61 -10.14 18.59
C GLU A 30 21.11 -9.78 20.00
N ILE A 31 20.91 -8.48 20.25
CA ILE A 31 20.36 -7.94 21.49
C ILE A 31 19.10 -7.06 21.28
N GLY A 32 18.77 -6.74 20.04
CA GLY A 32 17.47 -6.15 19.67
C GLY A 32 17.41 -5.77 18.19
N ALA A 33 16.20 -5.74 17.62
CA ALA A 33 15.95 -5.25 16.28
C ALA A 33 14.85 -4.19 16.30
N GLY A 34 15.00 -3.16 15.48
CA GLY A 34 14.00 -2.11 15.28
C GLY A 34 13.86 -1.75 13.79
N GLY A 35 12.87 -0.93 13.45
CA GLY A 35 12.50 -0.60 12.06
C GLY A 35 13.51 0.23 11.24
N MET A 36 14.76 0.35 11.70
CA MET A 36 15.85 1.05 11.01
C MET A 36 17.21 0.32 11.14
N ALA A 37 17.36 -0.53 12.16
CA ALA A 37 18.65 -1.08 12.55
C ALA A 37 18.49 -2.36 13.41
N THR A 38 19.51 -3.21 13.36
CA THR A 38 19.70 -4.35 14.26
C THR A 38 20.86 -4.06 15.20
N VAL A 39 20.72 -4.40 16.47
CA VAL A 39 21.72 -4.18 17.52
C VAL A 39 22.29 -5.54 17.94
N LEU A 40 23.60 -5.68 17.80
CA LEU A 40 24.37 -6.87 18.10
C LEU A 40 25.24 -6.63 19.32
N LEU A 41 25.31 -7.60 20.24
CA LEU A 41 26.39 -7.68 21.22
C LEU A 41 27.61 -8.26 20.51
N ALA A 42 28.73 -7.57 20.59
CA ALA A 42 30.01 -8.01 20.04
C ALA A 42 31.14 -7.84 21.07
N GLU A 43 32.21 -8.62 20.93
CA GLU A 43 33.49 -8.38 21.57
C GLU A 43 34.33 -7.46 20.67
N ASP A 44 34.75 -6.31 21.19
CA ASP A 44 35.83 -5.48 20.63
C ASP A 44 37.14 -6.26 20.81
N VAL A 45 37.59 -6.94 19.75
CA VAL A 45 38.68 -7.93 19.80
C VAL A 45 40.02 -7.27 20.12
N ARG A 46 40.15 -5.96 19.89
CA ARG A 46 41.37 -5.19 20.17
C ARG A 46 41.47 -4.76 21.64
N HIS A 47 40.34 -4.51 22.29
CA HIS A 47 40.30 -4.02 23.68
C HIS A 47 39.68 -5.03 24.67
N HIS A 48 39.31 -6.22 24.21
CA HIS A 48 38.73 -7.33 25.00
C HIS A 48 37.57 -6.91 25.90
N ARG A 49 36.58 -6.21 25.31
CA ARG A 49 35.40 -5.70 26.00
C ARG A 49 34.12 -5.91 25.20
N ASN A 50 33.01 -6.05 25.91
CA ASN A 50 31.68 -6.11 25.30
C ASN A 50 31.25 -4.72 24.79
N VAL A 51 30.75 -4.67 23.57
CA VAL A 51 30.22 -3.48 22.91
C VAL A 51 28.88 -3.79 22.25
N ALA A 52 28.01 -2.79 22.15
CA ALA A 52 26.82 -2.85 21.30
C ALA A 52 27.17 -2.27 19.93
N LEU A 53 27.07 -3.10 18.89
CA LEU A 53 27.24 -2.72 17.48
C LEU A 53 25.85 -2.56 16.86
N LYS A 54 25.52 -1.36 16.43
CA LYS A 54 24.24 -1.03 15.80
C LYS A 54 24.43 -0.91 14.31
N LEU A 55 23.79 -1.81 13.58
CA LEU A 55 23.90 -2.00 12.14
C LEU A 55 22.62 -1.52 11.46
N LEU A 56 22.71 -0.53 10.59
CA LEU A 56 21.57 -0.05 9.83
C LEU A 56 21.13 -1.08 8.79
N HIS A 57 19.83 -1.12 8.51
CA HIS A 57 19.29 -1.99 7.47
C HIS A 57 19.82 -1.58 6.07
N PRO A 58 19.92 -2.52 5.10
CA PRO A 58 20.50 -2.25 3.78
C PRO A 58 19.82 -1.09 3.04
N GLU A 59 18.48 -1.05 3.09
CA GLU A 59 17.67 0.00 2.47
C GLU A 59 18.02 1.40 2.99
N LEU A 60 18.13 1.54 4.32
CA LEU A 60 18.49 2.80 4.96
C LEU A 60 19.96 3.18 4.68
N SER A 61 20.86 2.19 4.64
CA SER A 61 22.27 2.39 4.28
C SER A 61 22.42 2.94 2.85
N ALA A 62 21.63 2.43 1.91
CA ALA A 62 21.61 2.89 0.52
C ALA A 62 21.04 4.31 0.36
N VAL A 63 20.00 4.67 1.13
CA VAL A 63 19.38 6.02 1.09
C VAL A 63 20.27 7.09 1.75
N LEU A 64 20.92 6.77 2.87
CA LEU A 64 21.78 7.71 3.61
C LEU A 64 23.07 8.06 2.87
N GLY A 65 23.74 7.04 2.29
CA GLY A 65 25.10 7.15 1.81
C GLY A 65 26.13 7.19 2.94
N SER A 66 27.26 6.50 2.75
CA SER A 66 28.31 6.34 3.78
C SER A 66 28.93 7.67 4.23
N GLU A 67 29.26 8.56 3.29
CA GLU A 67 29.94 9.82 3.59
C GLU A 67 29.11 10.76 4.47
N ARG A 68 27.80 10.90 4.16
CA ARG A 68 26.88 11.76 4.91
C ARG A 68 26.63 11.24 6.32
N PHE A 69 26.40 9.94 6.45
CA PHE A 69 26.20 9.28 7.74
C PHE A 69 27.43 9.41 8.66
N LEU A 70 28.63 9.19 8.13
CA LEU A 70 29.87 9.32 8.89
C LEU A 70 30.18 10.79 9.24
N ALA A 71 29.81 11.75 8.40
CA ALA A 71 29.91 13.18 8.72
C ALA A 71 28.98 13.58 9.88
N GLU A 72 27.73 13.10 9.89
CA GLU A 72 26.77 13.37 10.96
C GLU A 72 27.22 12.74 12.28
N ILE A 73 27.54 11.43 12.27
CA ILE A 73 27.99 10.71 13.47
C ILE A 73 29.26 11.32 14.07
N LYS A 74 30.18 11.84 13.25
CA LYS A 74 31.39 12.52 13.74
C LYS A 74 31.07 13.73 14.61
N THR A 75 29.95 14.42 14.36
CA THR A 75 29.50 15.55 15.18
C THR A 75 28.95 15.07 16.52
N THR A 76 28.11 14.03 16.53
CA THR A 76 27.61 13.39 17.76
C THR A 76 28.71 12.75 18.60
N ALA A 77 29.71 12.12 17.99
CA ALA A 77 30.78 11.40 18.68
C ALA A 77 31.68 12.31 19.56
N GLY A 78 31.60 13.63 19.39
CA GLY A 78 32.26 14.61 20.25
C GLY A 78 31.53 14.89 21.58
N LEU A 79 30.31 14.37 21.79
CA LEU A 79 29.55 14.58 23.02
C LEU A 79 30.07 13.68 24.16
N GLN A 80 30.48 14.30 25.26
CA GLN A 80 30.93 13.63 26.47
C GLN A 80 30.19 14.19 27.69
N HIS A 81 29.26 13.42 28.24
CA HIS A 81 28.40 13.84 29.33
C HIS A 81 27.97 12.63 30.19
N PRO A 82 27.81 12.74 31.52
CA PRO A 82 27.43 11.61 32.37
C PRO A 82 26.11 10.92 31.98
N HIS A 83 25.19 11.68 31.36
CA HIS A 83 23.87 11.21 30.92
C HIS A 83 23.76 10.97 29.39
N ILE A 84 24.88 10.99 28.64
CA ILE A 84 24.91 10.65 27.20
C ILE A 84 25.73 9.37 27.02
N LEU A 85 25.19 8.39 26.30
CA LEU A 85 25.93 7.19 25.93
C LEU A 85 26.97 7.53 24.85
N PRO A 86 28.29 7.40 25.11
CA PRO A 86 29.31 7.77 24.14
C PRO A 86 29.37 6.78 22.96
N LEU A 87 29.80 7.28 21.81
CA LEU A 87 30.12 6.44 20.65
C LEU A 87 31.62 6.08 20.67
N PHE A 88 31.94 4.83 20.37
CA PHE A 88 33.32 4.32 20.31
C PHE A 88 33.87 4.27 18.87
N ASP A 89 33.06 3.90 17.88
CA ASP A 89 33.49 3.72 16.49
C ASP A 89 32.29 3.83 15.52
N SER A 90 32.56 4.03 14.23
CA SER A 90 31.57 4.00 13.16
C SER A 90 32.19 3.67 11.80
N GLY A 91 31.43 3.03 10.92
CA GLY A 91 31.94 2.58 9.63
C GLY A 91 30.90 2.01 8.69
N SER A 92 31.41 1.30 7.67
CA SER A 92 30.62 0.56 6.69
C SER A 92 31.25 -0.83 6.49
N ALA A 93 30.42 -1.87 6.45
CA ALA A 93 30.82 -3.26 6.21
C ALA A 93 29.77 -3.96 5.34
N ASP A 94 30.21 -4.64 4.28
CA ASP A 94 29.33 -5.34 3.31
C ASP A 94 28.13 -4.48 2.82
N GLY A 95 28.38 -3.20 2.53
CA GLY A 95 27.38 -2.24 2.09
C GLY A 95 26.42 -1.71 3.17
N ARG A 96 26.54 -2.18 4.42
CA ARG A 96 25.73 -1.73 5.57
C ARG A 96 26.51 -0.76 6.46
N LEU A 97 25.85 0.29 6.91
CA LEU A 97 26.43 1.28 7.82
C LEU A 97 26.29 0.81 9.28
N PHE A 98 27.30 1.06 10.12
CA PHE A 98 27.28 0.70 11.53
C PHE A 98 27.93 1.73 12.45
N TYR A 99 27.60 1.67 13.73
CA TYR A 99 28.31 2.35 14.82
C TYR A 99 28.36 1.48 16.06
N VAL A 100 29.30 1.81 16.95
CA VAL A 100 29.64 1.01 18.13
C VAL A 100 29.57 1.89 19.37
N MET A 101 28.96 1.38 20.42
CA MET A 101 28.75 2.06 21.70
C MET A 101 29.02 1.08 22.87
N PRO A 102 29.23 1.55 24.12
CA PRO A 102 29.35 0.67 25.27
C PRO A 102 28.15 -0.27 25.37
N PHE A 103 28.40 -1.55 25.69
CA PHE A 103 27.32 -2.42 26.13
C PHE A 103 26.94 -2.04 27.58
N VAL A 104 25.71 -1.59 27.78
CA VAL A 104 25.19 -1.17 29.08
C VAL A 104 24.44 -2.33 29.72
N GLU A 105 24.90 -2.79 30.89
CA GLU A 105 24.23 -3.81 31.69
C GLU A 105 23.05 -3.18 32.45
N GLY A 106 21.90 -3.08 31.77
CA GLY A 106 20.69 -2.42 32.28
C GLY A 106 19.48 -2.71 31.41
N GLU A 107 18.40 -1.95 31.60
CA GLU A 107 17.18 -2.03 30.78
C GLU A 107 16.86 -0.68 30.12
N THR A 108 16.03 -0.69 29.08
CA THR A 108 15.49 0.56 28.50
C THR A 108 14.36 1.10 29.37
N LEU A 109 14.09 2.40 29.30
CA LEU A 109 12.90 3.00 29.93
C LEU A 109 11.61 2.35 29.37
N ARG A 110 11.58 1.96 28.09
CA ARG A 110 10.49 1.15 27.51
C ARG A 110 10.26 -0.15 28.29
N ALA A 111 11.29 -0.95 28.52
CA ALA A 111 11.17 -2.23 29.23
C ALA A 111 10.66 -2.01 30.68
N ARG A 112 11.12 -0.96 31.35
CA ARG A 112 10.61 -0.57 32.67
C ARG A 112 9.14 -0.17 32.63
N LEU A 113 8.71 0.62 31.63
CA LEU A 113 7.31 1.03 31.46
C LEU A 113 6.39 -0.14 31.08
N GLU A 114 6.86 -1.12 30.31
CA GLU A 114 6.09 -2.34 30.02
C GLU A 114 5.84 -3.18 31.28
N ARG A 115 6.82 -3.24 32.19
CA ARG A 115 6.75 -3.95 33.48
C ARG A 115 5.91 -3.21 34.53
N GLU A 116 6.19 -1.93 34.76
CA GLU A 116 5.63 -1.15 35.88
C GLU A 116 4.37 -0.37 35.50
N ARG A 117 4.13 -0.13 34.20
CA ARG A 117 3.09 0.73 33.61
C ARG A 117 3.18 2.21 34.01
N GLN A 118 3.21 2.53 35.31
CA GLN A 118 3.37 3.89 35.83
C GLN A 118 4.54 3.93 36.82
N LEU A 119 5.39 4.94 36.72
CA LEU A 119 6.51 5.12 37.64
C LEU A 119 6.11 5.94 38.89
N PRO A 120 6.86 5.84 40.00
CA PRO A 120 6.77 6.82 41.08
C PRO A 120 7.09 8.23 40.56
N VAL A 121 6.37 9.26 41.05
CA VAL A 121 6.57 10.66 40.60
C VAL A 121 8.03 11.11 40.79
N ALA A 122 8.67 10.73 41.89
CA ALA A 122 10.07 11.05 42.16
C ALA A 122 11.05 10.42 41.14
N ASP A 123 10.76 9.21 40.67
CA ASP A 123 11.55 8.55 39.62
C ASP A 123 11.32 9.20 38.26
N ALA A 124 10.07 9.51 37.91
CA ALA A 124 9.73 10.18 36.66
C ALA A 124 10.38 11.57 36.56
N VAL A 125 10.31 12.38 37.63
CA VAL A 125 10.96 13.69 37.70
C VAL A 125 12.49 13.54 37.60
N ARG A 126 13.10 12.61 38.35
CA ARG A 126 14.55 12.39 38.30
C ARG A 126 15.04 11.97 36.91
N ILE A 127 14.39 10.99 36.29
CA ILE A 127 14.73 10.52 34.93
C ILE A 127 14.56 11.67 33.93
N ALA A 128 13.47 12.44 34.02
CA ALA A 128 13.27 13.61 33.15
C ALA A 128 14.35 14.69 33.36
N THR A 129 14.80 14.93 34.59
CA THR A 129 15.91 15.85 34.89
C THR A 129 17.25 15.35 34.33
N GLU A 130 17.60 14.08 34.51
CA GLU A 130 18.83 13.47 33.98
C GLU A 130 18.87 13.50 32.43
N VAL A 131 17.74 13.23 31.77
CA VAL A 131 17.61 13.33 30.30
C VAL A 131 17.64 14.79 29.83
N ALA A 132 17.01 15.72 30.57
CA ALA A 132 17.05 17.15 30.24
C ALA A 132 18.45 17.76 30.31
N ASP A 133 19.27 17.32 31.28
CA ASP A 133 20.67 17.73 31.41
C ASP A 133 21.51 17.25 30.22
N ALA A 134 21.32 15.99 29.79
CA ALA A 134 21.91 15.45 28.56
C ALA A 134 21.51 16.24 27.30
N LEU A 135 20.22 16.55 27.15
CA LEU A 135 19.72 17.36 26.03
C LEU A 135 20.30 18.78 26.04
N GLY A 136 20.30 19.45 27.20
CA GLY A 136 20.87 20.79 27.35
C GLY A 136 22.37 20.85 27.00
N TYR A 137 23.15 19.83 27.39
CA TYR A 137 24.56 19.71 27.01
C TYR A 137 24.76 19.62 25.49
N ALA A 138 23.91 18.86 24.80
CA ALA A 138 23.95 18.68 23.35
C ALA A 138 23.47 19.93 22.60
N HIS A 139 22.36 20.53 23.04
CA HIS A 139 21.78 21.76 22.47
C HIS A 139 22.77 22.93 22.50
N ALA A 140 23.51 23.08 23.61
CA ALA A 140 24.58 24.08 23.74
C ALA A 140 25.75 23.90 22.75
N ARG A 141 25.82 22.76 22.05
CA ARG A 141 26.81 22.43 21.02
C ARG A 141 26.18 22.33 19.61
N GLY A 142 24.92 22.73 19.47
CA GLY A 142 24.19 22.71 18.19
C GLY A 142 23.67 21.33 17.77
N VAL A 143 23.74 20.31 18.64
CA VAL A 143 23.22 18.96 18.35
C VAL A 143 21.82 18.81 18.92
N ILE A 144 20.84 18.52 18.07
CA ILE A 144 19.44 18.24 18.43
C ILE A 144 19.22 16.73 18.26
N HIS A 145 18.54 16.08 19.22
CA HIS A 145 18.38 14.63 19.23
C HIS A 145 17.32 14.13 18.23
N ARG A 146 16.17 14.80 18.17
CA ARG A 146 15.04 14.59 17.23
C ARG A 146 14.28 13.26 17.32
N ASP A 147 14.68 12.34 18.20
CA ASP A 147 14.05 11.01 18.40
C ASP A 147 14.14 10.60 19.89
N VAL A 148 13.78 11.53 20.79
CA VAL A 148 13.72 11.25 22.25
C VAL A 148 12.50 10.39 22.53
N LYS A 149 12.71 9.18 23.06
CA LYS A 149 11.67 8.19 23.35
C LYS A 149 12.16 7.14 24.36
N PRO A 150 11.27 6.35 24.99
CA PRO A 150 11.67 5.40 26.05
C PRO A 150 12.62 4.28 25.60
N GLU A 151 12.68 3.98 24.30
CA GLU A 151 13.62 3.01 23.73
C GLU A 151 15.06 3.54 23.70
N ASN A 152 15.24 4.86 23.58
CA ASN A 152 16.55 5.52 23.46
C ASN A 152 17.09 6.02 24.81
N ILE A 153 16.38 5.73 25.92
CA ILE A 153 16.78 6.06 27.29
C ILE A 153 17.10 4.74 28.01
N LEU A 154 18.37 4.52 28.35
CA LEU A 154 18.86 3.36 29.09
C LEU A 154 18.93 3.67 30.58
N LEU A 155 18.59 2.70 31.42
CA LEU A 155 18.64 2.81 32.88
C LEU A 155 19.76 1.90 33.42
N HIS A 156 20.77 2.51 34.03
CA HIS A 156 21.94 1.81 34.58
C HIS A 156 22.44 2.45 35.86
N GLY A 157 22.75 1.64 36.88
CA GLY A 157 23.22 2.13 38.19
C GLY A 157 22.24 3.06 38.91
N GLY A 158 20.97 3.08 38.51
CA GLY A 158 19.95 4.01 38.98
C GLY A 158 19.76 5.26 38.11
N HIS A 159 20.68 5.57 37.20
CA HIS A 159 20.68 6.77 36.36
C HIS A 159 20.21 6.51 34.92
N ALA A 160 19.70 7.55 34.26
CA ALA A 160 19.39 7.56 32.84
C ALA A 160 20.63 7.89 31.98
N LEU A 161 20.74 7.19 30.83
CA LEU A 161 21.72 7.42 29.77
C LEU A 161 20.97 7.54 28.43
N VAL A 162 21.19 8.62 27.69
CA VAL A 162 20.51 8.88 26.42
C VAL A 162 21.39 8.43 25.25
N ALA A 163 20.84 7.63 24.34
CA ALA A 163 21.50 7.07 23.17
C ALA A 163 21.04 7.73 21.85
N ASP A 164 21.63 7.36 20.70
CA ASP A 164 21.19 7.73 19.34
C ASP A 164 21.15 9.23 18.94
N PHE A 165 21.84 10.13 19.67
CA PHE A 165 21.88 11.57 19.35
C PHE A 165 22.19 11.88 17.87
N GLY A 166 21.38 12.74 17.24
CA GLY A 166 21.63 13.30 15.90
C GLY A 166 21.44 12.32 14.73
N ILE A 167 21.35 11.01 14.96
CA ILE A 167 21.27 10.01 13.88
C ILE A 167 19.98 10.18 13.04
N ALA A 168 18.90 10.65 13.66
CA ALA A 168 17.66 11.00 12.97
C ALA A 168 17.80 12.18 11.99
N LEU A 169 18.75 13.11 12.18
CA LEU A 169 18.99 14.21 11.24
C LEU A 169 19.63 13.72 9.94
N ALA A 170 20.54 12.75 9.97
CA ALA A 170 21.05 12.09 8.76
C ALA A 170 19.89 11.47 7.95
N VAL A 171 18.97 10.77 8.63
CA VAL A 171 17.79 10.13 8.03
C VAL A 171 16.85 11.18 7.41
N GLN A 172 16.48 12.23 8.16
CA GLN A 172 15.60 13.29 7.69
C GLN A 172 16.18 14.06 6.49
N SER A 173 17.48 14.39 6.53
CA SER A 173 18.17 15.16 5.50
C SER A 173 18.32 14.41 4.17
N ALA A 174 18.38 13.07 4.22
CA ALA A 174 18.53 12.24 3.04
C ALA A 174 17.21 11.94 2.31
N GLY A 175 16.05 12.01 2.98
CA GLY A 175 14.81 11.55 2.35
C GLY A 175 13.50 11.74 3.10
N GLY A 176 13.24 12.90 3.72
CA GLY A 176 11.98 13.17 4.45
C GLY A 176 10.66 12.80 3.72
N GLN A 177 10.62 12.81 2.39
CA GLN A 177 9.50 12.27 1.59
C GLN A 177 9.70 10.83 1.07
N ARG A 178 10.94 10.42 0.74
CA ARG A 178 11.22 9.07 0.19
C ARG A 178 11.20 7.95 1.27
N ILE A 179 11.54 8.27 2.52
CA ILE A 179 11.66 7.31 3.63
C ILE A 179 10.30 6.99 4.24
N THR A 180 9.38 7.97 4.28
CA THR A 180 7.98 7.75 4.64
C THR A 180 7.24 6.92 3.57
N GLN A 181 7.61 7.04 2.29
CA GLN A 181 7.10 6.22 1.18
C GLN A 181 7.54 4.74 1.25
N THR A 182 8.75 4.43 1.73
CA THR A 182 9.20 3.03 1.88
C THR A 182 8.56 2.29 3.06
N GLY A 183 7.75 2.96 3.90
CA GLY A 183 7.14 2.35 5.09
C GLY A 183 8.09 2.22 6.29
N LEU A 184 9.33 2.70 6.14
CA LEU A 184 10.26 2.90 7.26
C LEU A 184 9.72 4.05 8.12
N SER A 185 9.03 3.71 9.22
CA SER A 185 8.45 4.71 10.12
C SER A 185 9.53 5.66 10.62
N LEU A 186 9.41 6.94 10.29
CA LEU A 186 10.40 7.96 10.60
C LEU A 186 10.27 8.36 12.08
N GLY A 187 10.77 7.50 12.97
CA GLY A 187 10.60 7.60 14.42
C GLY A 187 9.29 6.99 14.93
N THR A 188 9.05 7.13 16.23
CA THR A 188 7.82 6.69 16.91
C THR A 188 6.88 7.89 17.05
N PRO A 189 5.71 7.92 16.37
CA PRO A 189 4.87 9.13 16.23
C PRO A 189 4.32 9.68 17.55
N GLN A 190 4.31 8.86 18.61
CA GLN A 190 3.78 9.18 19.94
C GLN A 190 4.58 10.25 20.69
N TYR A 191 5.86 10.46 20.32
CA TYR A 191 6.78 11.41 20.95
C TYR A 191 7.21 12.54 19.99
N MET A 192 6.81 12.45 18.72
CA MET A 192 7.19 13.40 17.69
C MET A 192 6.55 14.77 17.94
N ALA A 193 7.34 15.85 17.85
CA ALA A 193 6.81 17.20 18.00
C ALA A 193 5.92 17.61 16.80
N PRO A 194 4.89 18.46 17.00
CA PRO A 194 3.99 18.92 15.92
C PRO A 194 4.71 19.41 14.66
N GLU A 195 5.76 20.20 14.78
CA GLU A 195 6.59 20.71 13.68
C GLU A 195 7.35 19.59 12.94
N GLN A 196 7.77 18.53 13.64
CA GLN A 196 8.36 17.34 13.02
C GLN A 196 7.29 16.52 12.29
N ALA A 197 6.10 16.39 12.89
CA ALA A 197 4.96 15.65 12.34
C ALA A 197 4.34 16.35 11.11
N ALA A 198 4.44 17.68 11.04
CA ALA A 198 4.12 18.49 9.87
C ALA A 198 5.21 18.48 8.78
N GLY A 199 6.40 17.94 9.07
CA GLY A 199 7.53 17.89 8.12
C GLY A 199 8.21 19.24 7.89
N GLU A 200 8.21 20.13 8.89
CA GLU A 200 8.84 21.44 8.77
C GLU A 200 10.37 21.34 8.57
N LYS A 201 10.91 22.22 7.72
CA LYS A 201 12.34 22.20 7.36
C LYS A 201 13.27 22.69 8.48
N SER A 202 12.74 23.42 9.46
CA SER A 202 13.48 24.06 10.55
C SER A 202 12.96 23.57 11.90
N VAL A 203 13.51 22.44 12.37
CA VAL A 203 13.23 21.88 13.69
C VAL A 203 14.36 22.30 14.64
N ASP A 204 14.02 23.00 15.73
CA ASP A 204 14.97 23.47 16.76
C ASP A 204 14.97 22.57 18.02
N ALA A 205 15.70 23.00 19.05
CA ALA A 205 15.84 22.28 20.31
C ALA A 205 14.50 22.05 21.07
N ARG A 206 13.45 22.82 20.78
CA ARG A 206 12.15 22.73 21.47
C ARG A 206 11.33 21.51 21.03
N ALA A 207 11.73 20.84 19.95
CA ALA A 207 11.19 19.53 19.57
C ALA A 207 11.61 18.45 20.59
N ASP A 208 12.86 18.48 21.06
CA ASP A 208 13.34 17.54 22.09
C ASP A 208 12.68 17.82 23.45
N VAL A 209 12.35 19.09 23.74
CA VAL A 209 11.58 19.48 24.94
C VAL A 209 10.17 18.87 24.89
N TYR A 210 9.48 18.96 23.75
CA TYR A 210 8.17 18.33 23.57
C TYR A 210 8.25 16.81 23.73
N ALA A 211 9.23 16.18 23.08
CA ALA A 211 9.40 14.72 23.12
C ALA A 211 9.70 14.23 24.55
N LEU A 212 10.55 14.94 25.30
CA LEU A 212 10.77 14.68 26.72
C LEU A 212 9.52 14.92 27.57
N GLY A 213 8.71 15.94 27.24
CA GLY A 213 7.39 16.15 27.83
C GLY A 213 6.46 14.95 27.63
N ALA A 214 6.42 14.38 26.42
CA ALA A 214 5.64 13.19 26.10
C ALA A 214 6.14 11.92 26.83
N VAL A 215 7.46 11.73 26.95
CA VAL A 215 8.04 10.65 27.77
C VAL A 215 7.70 10.85 29.25
N THR A 216 7.77 12.07 29.77
CA THR A 216 7.44 12.38 31.17
C THR A 216 5.96 12.18 31.46
N TYR A 217 5.09 12.55 30.53
CA TYR A 217 3.66 12.24 30.57
C TYR A 217 3.44 10.73 30.67
N GLU A 218 4.05 9.93 29.80
CA GLU A 218 3.90 8.47 29.82
C GLU A 218 4.43 7.85 31.13
N MET A 219 5.56 8.31 31.67
CA MET A 219 6.06 7.83 32.97
C MET A 219 5.07 8.06 34.11
N LEU A 220 4.23 9.10 34.03
CA LEU A 220 3.26 9.47 35.06
C LEU A 220 1.86 8.85 34.82
N ALA A 221 1.37 8.88 33.58
CA ALA A 221 0.05 8.43 33.15
C ALA A 221 -0.01 6.94 32.79
N GLY A 222 1.10 6.37 32.32
CA GLY A 222 1.24 4.98 31.88
C GLY A 222 0.88 4.69 30.43
N GLU A 223 0.50 5.72 29.68
CA GLU A 223 0.41 5.73 28.22
C GLU A 223 0.87 7.09 27.66
N PRO A 224 1.37 7.17 26.41
CA PRO A 224 1.75 8.43 25.77
C PRO A 224 0.58 9.43 25.69
N PRO A 225 0.85 10.75 25.63
CA PRO A 225 -0.20 11.78 25.59
C PRO A 225 -1.13 11.64 24.39
N PHE A 226 -0.63 11.08 23.28
CA PHE A 226 -1.41 10.79 22.08
C PHE A 226 -1.21 9.34 21.66
N THR A 227 -2.17 8.49 22.00
CA THR A 227 -2.33 7.16 21.42
C THR A 227 -3.26 7.22 20.20
N GLY A 228 -3.30 6.17 19.41
CA GLY A 228 -4.16 6.06 18.23
C GLY A 228 -4.00 4.69 17.59
N PRO A 229 -4.98 4.21 16.80
CA PRO A 229 -4.87 2.89 16.19
C PRO A 229 -3.70 2.79 15.20
N THR A 230 -3.23 3.92 14.67
CA THR A 230 -2.28 3.98 13.53
C THR A 230 -1.42 5.24 13.59
N THR A 231 -0.27 5.22 12.92
CA THR A 231 0.72 6.31 12.88
C THR A 231 0.11 7.65 12.45
N GLN A 232 -0.72 7.66 11.40
CA GLN A 232 -1.39 8.86 10.91
C GLN A 232 -2.43 9.39 11.90
N ALA A 233 -3.13 8.52 12.63
CA ALA A 233 -4.08 8.95 13.66
C ALA A 233 -3.37 9.54 14.89
N VAL A 234 -2.19 9.02 15.24
CA VAL A 234 -1.33 9.62 16.27
C VAL A 234 -0.81 10.98 15.79
N ILE A 235 -0.28 11.08 14.57
CA ILE A 235 0.18 12.36 13.97
C ILE A 235 -0.95 13.40 13.96
N ALA A 236 -2.16 13.03 13.54
CA ALA A 236 -3.31 13.95 13.55
C ALA A 236 -3.64 14.46 14.97
N ARG A 237 -3.54 13.61 16.00
CA ARG A 237 -3.73 13.99 17.41
C ARG A 237 -2.57 14.86 17.93
N VAL A 238 -1.32 14.53 17.60
CA VAL A 238 -0.14 15.37 17.87
C VAL A 238 -0.34 16.78 17.30
N LEU A 239 -0.89 16.90 16.09
CA LEU A 239 -1.15 18.19 15.43
C LEU A 239 -2.38 18.96 15.94
N THR A 240 -3.44 18.28 16.43
CA THR A 240 -4.77 18.92 16.62
C THR A 240 -5.48 18.68 17.94
N ALA A 241 -5.08 17.67 18.74
CA ALA A 241 -5.75 17.32 19.99
C ALA A 241 -4.92 17.75 21.20
N GLU A 242 -5.57 18.17 22.28
CA GLU A 242 -4.90 18.44 23.56
C GLU A 242 -4.73 17.14 24.37
N PRO A 243 -3.65 17.01 25.17
CA PRO A 243 -3.45 15.86 26.03
C PRO A 243 -4.45 15.86 27.19
N THR A 244 -4.83 14.68 27.70
CA THR A 244 -5.68 14.59 28.89
C THR A 244 -4.96 15.19 30.10
N PRO A 245 -5.62 15.98 30.97
CA PRO A 245 -4.96 16.56 32.13
C PRO A 245 -4.36 15.49 33.09
N LEU A 246 -3.07 15.60 33.41
CA LEU A 246 -2.38 14.62 34.27
C LEU A 246 -2.99 14.49 35.67
N ASP A 247 -3.65 15.52 36.18
CA ASP A 247 -4.39 15.51 37.45
C ASP A 247 -5.73 14.76 37.36
N GLU A 248 -6.37 14.72 36.18
CA GLU A 248 -7.50 13.83 35.89
C GLU A 248 -7.06 12.36 35.81
N VAL A 249 -5.94 12.09 35.13
CA VAL A 249 -5.38 10.73 34.97
C VAL A 249 -4.81 10.21 36.29
N ARG A 250 -4.10 11.04 37.06
CA ARG A 250 -3.39 10.65 38.29
C ARG A 250 -3.26 11.80 39.28
N ARG A 251 -4.26 11.95 40.14
CA ARG A 251 -4.33 12.95 41.24
C ARG A 251 -3.14 12.99 42.21
N SER A 252 -2.23 12.02 42.19
CA SER A 252 -1.00 12.04 43.00
C SER A 252 0.14 12.84 42.36
N VAL A 253 -0.03 13.34 41.13
CA VAL A 253 0.95 14.21 40.46
C VAL A 253 0.84 15.63 41.06
N PRO A 254 1.94 16.24 41.53
CA PRO A 254 1.93 17.62 42.02
C PRO A 254 1.53 18.62 40.91
N PRO A 255 0.80 19.71 41.23
CA PRO A 255 0.35 20.67 40.23
C PRO A 255 1.47 21.24 39.36
N ASN A 256 2.64 21.57 39.94
CA ASN A 256 3.79 22.09 39.18
C ASN A 256 4.36 21.08 38.17
N VAL A 257 4.29 19.78 38.49
CA VAL A 257 4.74 18.71 37.59
C VAL A 257 3.77 18.53 36.44
N ALA A 258 2.46 18.58 36.72
CA ALA A 258 1.43 18.54 35.69
C ALA A 258 1.49 19.76 34.76
N GLU A 259 1.63 20.96 35.31
CA GLU A 259 1.78 22.22 34.58
C GLU A 259 3.02 22.19 33.68
N ALA A 260 4.19 21.82 34.23
CA ALA A 260 5.42 21.72 33.44
C ALA A 260 5.32 20.73 32.27
N VAL A 261 4.70 19.56 32.47
CA VAL A 261 4.52 18.58 31.37
C VAL A 261 3.57 19.14 30.29
N HIS A 262 2.50 19.82 30.67
CA HIS A 262 1.59 20.43 29.69
C HIS A 262 2.23 21.60 28.93
N THR A 263 3.03 22.45 29.59
CA THR A 263 3.80 23.51 28.91
C THR A 263 4.81 22.92 27.92
N ALA A 264 5.46 21.79 28.25
CA ALA A 264 6.33 21.10 27.29
C ALA A 264 5.55 20.52 26.09
N LEU A 265 4.31 20.08 26.28
CA LEU A 265 3.43 19.52 25.25
C LEU A 265 2.66 20.58 24.42
N ALA A 266 2.90 21.88 24.63
CA ALA A 266 2.24 22.94 23.89
C ALA A 266 2.48 22.83 22.36
N LYS A 267 1.45 23.11 21.56
CA LYS A 267 1.49 22.87 20.11
C LYS A 267 2.49 23.76 19.40
N LEU A 268 2.45 25.07 19.63
CA LEU A 268 3.41 26.01 19.07
C LEU A 268 4.74 25.93 19.84
N PRO A 269 5.91 25.78 19.16
CA PRO A 269 7.21 25.80 19.83
C PRO A 269 7.45 27.09 20.64
N ALA A 270 6.82 28.20 20.26
CA ALA A 270 6.88 29.48 20.97
C ALA A 270 6.35 29.41 22.41
N ASP A 271 5.37 28.55 22.68
CA ASP A 271 4.66 28.43 23.96
C ASP A 271 5.29 27.39 24.90
N ARG A 272 6.33 26.67 24.43
CA ARG A 272 7.14 25.73 25.22
C ARG A 272 8.29 26.45 25.92
N PHE A 273 8.90 25.76 26.90
CA PHE A 273 10.18 26.17 27.48
C PHE A 273 11.25 26.41 26.39
N ALA A 274 12.14 27.38 26.62
CA ALA A 274 13.17 27.74 25.65
C ALA A 274 14.27 26.65 25.51
N GLY A 275 14.40 25.77 26.51
CA GLY A 275 15.27 24.61 26.46
C GLY A 275 15.00 23.61 27.59
N ALA A 276 15.60 22.42 27.50
CA ALA A 276 15.34 21.31 28.41
C ALA A 276 15.65 21.63 29.89
N ALA A 277 16.65 22.48 30.16
CA ALA A 277 17.00 22.90 31.51
C ALA A 277 15.88 23.68 32.24
N GLU A 278 15.11 24.51 31.52
CA GLU A 278 13.97 25.24 32.09
C GLU A 278 12.80 24.28 32.41
N PHE A 279 12.55 23.30 31.53
CA PHE A 279 11.58 22.24 31.80
C PHE A 279 11.95 21.43 33.05
N ALA A 280 13.21 21.02 33.18
CA ALA A 280 13.70 20.33 34.37
C ALA A 280 13.57 21.17 35.65
N ALA A 281 13.84 22.48 35.57
CA ALA A 281 13.66 23.39 36.70
C ALA A 281 12.18 23.52 37.13
N ALA A 282 11.23 23.48 36.19
CA ALA A 282 9.80 23.56 36.49
C ALA A 282 9.24 22.27 37.15
N LEU A 283 9.82 21.10 36.82
CA LEU A 283 9.48 19.82 37.47
C LEU A 283 9.87 19.80 38.97
N VAL A 284 10.90 20.54 39.36
CA VAL A 284 11.45 20.55 40.73
C VAL A 284 10.95 21.78 41.49
N ILE A 285 10.22 21.57 42.60
CA ILE A 285 9.78 22.67 43.46
C ILE A 285 10.99 23.39 44.06
N THR A 286 11.24 24.63 43.62
CA THR A 286 12.02 25.59 44.41
C THR A 286 11.12 26.17 45.49
N ALA A 287 11.55 26.07 46.75
CA ALA A 287 10.78 26.52 47.90
C ALA A 287 10.77 28.05 48.07
N SER A 288 10.17 28.79 47.12
CA SER A 288 10.11 30.27 47.13
C SER A 288 8.85 30.85 46.46
N SER A 289 7.67 30.62 47.04
CA SER A 289 6.57 31.63 47.08
C SER A 289 5.40 31.16 47.97
N LYS A 290 5.42 31.54 49.25
CA LYS A 290 4.25 31.47 50.16
C LYS A 290 3.71 32.88 50.37
N GLY A 291 2.37 33.02 50.33
CA GLY A 291 1.65 34.28 50.55
C GLY A 291 1.49 35.07 49.25
N ALA A 292 0.37 35.77 48.99
CA ALA A 292 -0.81 36.10 49.80
C ALA A 292 -1.99 36.38 48.81
N ALA A 293 -3.26 36.59 49.14
CA ALA A 293 -4.09 36.45 50.34
C ALA A 293 -5.57 36.34 49.87
N TYR A 294 -6.46 35.78 50.69
CA TYR A 294 -7.90 35.89 50.47
C TYR A 294 -8.35 37.35 50.64
N HIS A 295 -9.11 37.89 49.68
CA HIS A 295 -9.97 39.06 49.93
C HIS A 295 -11.40 38.84 49.44
N THR A 296 -12.29 38.72 50.41
CA THR A 296 -13.74 38.66 50.25
C THR A 296 -14.36 40.06 50.32
N GLY A 297 -15.40 40.30 49.50
CA GLY A 297 -16.49 41.22 49.83
C GLY A 297 -16.43 42.66 49.27
N GLY A 298 -17.59 43.10 48.77
CA GLY A 298 -18.03 44.49 48.91
C GLY A 298 -18.12 45.35 47.65
N ARG A 299 -19.25 45.29 46.92
CA ARG A 299 -19.73 46.41 46.07
C ARG A 299 -21.24 46.62 46.19
N THR A 300 -21.62 47.75 46.77
CA THR A 300 -22.92 48.43 46.65
C THR A 300 -22.63 49.94 46.49
N PRO A 301 -23.63 50.80 46.19
CA PRO A 301 -24.35 50.85 44.92
C PRO A 301 -24.24 52.25 44.27
N ARG A 302 -24.68 52.42 43.01
CA ARG A 302 -25.04 53.76 42.48
C ARG A 302 -26.04 53.71 41.32
N ASP A 303 -26.69 54.86 41.10
CA ASP A 303 -28.08 54.92 40.65
C ASP A 303 -28.40 54.97 39.15
N ARG A 304 -29.66 54.56 38.93
CA ARG A 304 -30.58 54.63 37.78
C ARG A 304 -30.50 55.95 36.95
N ARG A 305 -30.39 55.84 35.61
CA ARG A 305 -31.48 55.95 34.56
C ARG A 305 -31.57 57.34 33.88
N PRO A 306 -32.32 57.56 32.75
CA PRO A 306 -33.29 56.68 32.05
C PRO A 306 -33.15 56.58 30.50
N VAL A 307 -34.24 56.11 29.86
CA VAL A 307 -34.57 56.07 28.41
C VAL A 307 -34.04 54.82 27.67
N SER A 308 -34.77 54.13 26.76
CA SER A 308 -36.12 54.31 26.18
C SER A 308 -37.05 53.06 26.35
N ARG A 309 -37.56 52.50 25.23
CA ARG A 309 -38.44 51.32 24.98
C ARG A 309 -38.22 50.86 23.51
N LEU A 310 -38.94 49.80 23.07
CA LEU A 310 -38.92 49.08 21.78
C LEU A 310 -37.93 47.87 21.79
N LEU A 311 -38.26 46.63 21.41
CA LEU A 311 -39.52 46.01 20.95
C LEU A 311 -39.54 44.50 21.37
N PRO A 312 -40.67 43.88 21.79
CA PRO A 312 -40.68 42.50 22.27
C PRO A 312 -41.19 41.48 21.23
N ILE A 313 -40.36 41.05 20.27
CA ILE A 313 -40.71 39.95 19.33
C ILE A 313 -39.57 38.91 19.12
N GLY A 314 -38.29 39.29 19.21
CA GLY A 314 -37.17 38.39 18.83
C GLY A 314 -36.99 37.13 19.68
N VAL A 315 -37.37 37.14 20.96
CA VAL A 315 -37.03 36.06 21.92
C VAL A 315 -37.79 34.76 21.64
N ALA A 316 -39.04 34.83 21.17
CA ALA A 316 -39.84 33.63 20.88
C ALA A 316 -39.35 32.88 19.63
N VAL A 317 -38.95 33.63 18.59
CA VAL A 317 -38.41 33.04 17.34
C VAL A 317 -37.04 32.40 17.59
N LEU A 318 -36.18 33.05 18.38
CA LEU A 318 -34.88 32.48 18.76
C LEU A 318 -35.02 31.23 19.64
N ALA A 319 -35.99 31.18 20.55
CA ALA A 319 -36.24 29.99 21.37
C ALA A 319 -36.72 28.79 20.52
N ILE A 320 -37.64 29.00 19.58
CA ILE A 320 -38.13 27.94 18.69
C ILE A 320 -37.03 27.52 17.70
N ALA A 321 -36.24 28.46 17.18
CA ALA A 321 -35.08 28.16 16.34
C ALA A 321 -33.99 27.40 17.11
N ALA A 322 -33.74 27.71 18.39
CA ALA A 322 -32.78 26.99 19.23
C ALA A 322 -33.25 25.57 19.60
N VAL A 323 -34.55 25.37 19.83
CA VAL A 323 -35.11 24.02 20.05
C VAL A 323 -35.15 23.22 18.74
N GLY A 324 -35.46 23.85 17.61
CA GLY A 324 -35.41 23.23 16.28
C GLY A 324 -33.99 22.86 15.85
N ALA A 325 -33.04 23.78 15.98
CA ALA A 325 -31.63 23.53 15.73
C ALA A 325 -31.05 22.52 16.73
N GLY A 326 -31.41 22.59 18.01
CA GLY A 326 -30.99 21.62 19.02
C GLY A 326 -31.51 20.21 18.76
N SER A 327 -32.77 20.06 18.33
CA SER A 327 -33.33 18.75 17.98
C SER A 327 -32.88 18.23 16.60
N PHE A 328 -32.56 19.13 15.66
CA PHE A 328 -31.86 18.77 14.42
C PHE A 328 -30.43 18.32 14.72
N TRP A 329 -29.66 19.05 15.53
CA TRP A 329 -28.27 18.75 15.87
C TRP A 329 -28.15 17.52 16.78
N LEU A 330 -29.07 17.28 17.73
CA LEU A 330 -29.15 16.00 18.44
C LEU A 330 -29.63 14.86 17.52
N GLY A 331 -30.49 15.12 16.53
CA GLY A 331 -30.90 14.14 15.52
C GLY A 331 -29.76 13.75 14.58
N GLU A 332 -28.93 14.71 14.22
CA GLU A 332 -27.77 14.58 13.35
C GLU A 332 -26.58 13.97 14.10
N GLN A 333 -26.33 14.38 15.35
CA GLN A 333 -25.40 13.68 16.25
C GLN A 333 -25.86 12.25 16.58
N ARG A 334 -27.16 11.96 16.69
CA ARG A 334 -27.66 10.57 16.84
C ARG A 334 -27.61 9.77 15.53
N ARG A 335 -27.48 10.41 14.37
CA ARG A 335 -27.23 9.76 13.07
C ARG A 335 -25.73 9.60 12.78
N ALA A 336 -24.90 10.53 13.26
CA ALA A 336 -23.44 10.51 13.12
C ALA A 336 -22.73 9.70 14.21
N SER A 337 -23.33 9.54 15.39
CA SER A 337 -22.86 8.62 16.46
C SER A 337 -23.14 7.16 16.10
N SER A 338 -22.55 6.68 15.00
CA SER A 338 -22.28 5.26 14.82
C SER A 338 -20.86 4.98 15.26
N SER A 339 -20.71 4.47 16.48
CA SER A 339 -19.46 3.90 16.96
C SER A 339 -19.00 2.83 15.97
N ALA A 340 -17.71 2.83 15.61
CA ALA A 340 -17.15 1.84 14.69
C ALA A 340 -17.59 0.42 15.12
N PRO A 341 -18.21 -0.39 14.23
CA PRO A 341 -18.92 -1.61 14.63
C PRO A 341 -18.01 -2.72 15.16
N LEU A 342 -16.72 -2.66 14.82
CA LEU A 342 -15.69 -3.60 15.23
C LEU A 342 -14.54 -2.87 15.92
N VAL A 343 -13.90 -3.57 16.87
CA VAL A 343 -12.59 -3.25 17.44
C VAL A 343 -11.64 -4.37 17.03
N PHE A 344 -10.48 -4.02 16.48
CA PHE A 344 -9.44 -4.98 16.14
C PHE A 344 -8.47 -5.18 17.31
N GLY A 345 -8.21 -6.45 17.61
CA GLY A 345 -7.28 -6.89 18.64
C GLY A 345 -5.93 -7.28 18.06
N ARG A 346 -5.29 -8.30 18.65
CA ARG A 346 -3.97 -8.77 18.24
C ARG A 346 -4.02 -9.38 16.84
N ALA A 347 -3.03 -9.05 16.00
CA ALA A 347 -2.76 -9.73 14.74
C ALA A 347 -1.60 -10.74 14.87
N SER A 348 -1.66 -11.83 14.11
CA SER A 348 -0.58 -12.80 13.96
C SER A 348 -0.45 -13.30 12.52
N ARG A 349 0.79 -13.39 12.03
CA ARG A 349 1.14 -13.99 10.75
C ARG A 349 0.88 -15.50 10.83
N VAL A 350 0.12 -16.03 9.86
CA VAL A 350 -0.25 -17.45 9.79
C VAL A 350 0.60 -18.18 8.75
N THR A 351 1.08 -17.48 7.72
CA THR A 351 1.85 -18.07 6.62
C THR A 351 3.13 -17.26 6.35
N TRP A 352 4.13 -17.86 5.72
CA TRP A 352 5.47 -17.27 5.57
C TRP A 352 6.32 -17.89 4.45
N GLU A 353 5.71 -18.64 3.54
CA GLU A 353 6.46 -19.30 2.46
C GLU A 353 6.74 -18.31 1.32
N PRO A 354 7.90 -18.40 0.63
CA PRO A 354 8.21 -17.47 -0.46
C PRO A 354 7.20 -17.52 -1.62
N GLY A 355 6.90 -16.36 -2.19
CA GLY A 355 5.93 -16.17 -3.28
C GLY A 355 4.59 -15.64 -2.79
N LEU A 356 3.52 -15.97 -3.49
CA LEU A 356 2.17 -15.55 -3.11
C LEU A 356 1.55 -16.54 -2.14
N GLU A 357 0.99 -16.04 -1.05
CA GLU A 357 -0.03 -16.67 -0.20
C GLU A 357 -1.21 -15.68 -0.07
N VAL A 358 -2.28 -15.90 -0.86
CA VAL A 358 -3.37 -14.92 -1.13
C VAL A 358 -4.77 -15.53 -1.01
N HIS A 359 -5.79 -14.67 -1.10
CA HIS A 359 -7.22 -15.03 -1.00
C HIS A 359 -7.53 -15.86 0.26
N PRO A 360 -7.26 -15.32 1.46
CA PRO A 360 -7.53 -16.02 2.68
C PRO A 360 -9.04 -16.17 2.87
N SER A 361 -9.45 -17.37 3.25
CA SER A 361 -10.81 -17.70 3.66
C SER A 361 -10.70 -18.33 5.04
N ILE A 362 -11.23 -17.68 6.08
CA ILE A 362 -11.17 -18.21 7.44
C ILE A 362 -12.30 -19.21 7.66
N SER A 363 -12.04 -20.26 8.43
CA SER A 363 -13.04 -21.29 8.74
C SER A 363 -14.19 -20.70 9.58
N PRO A 364 -15.41 -21.27 9.53
CA PRO A 364 -16.56 -20.76 10.27
C PRO A 364 -16.33 -20.66 11.79
N ASP A 365 -15.52 -21.57 12.35
CA ASP A 365 -15.12 -21.62 13.75
C ASP A 365 -13.90 -20.75 14.11
N GLY A 366 -13.33 -20.04 13.13
CA GLY A 366 -12.19 -19.15 13.30
C GLY A 366 -10.86 -19.85 13.62
N ARG A 367 -10.73 -21.16 13.43
CA ARG A 367 -9.53 -21.94 13.81
C ARG A 367 -8.53 -22.20 12.69
N ALA A 368 -8.96 -22.16 11.43
CA ALA A 368 -8.12 -22.42 10.27
C ALA A 368 -8.31 -21.35 9.18
N VAL A 369 -7.33 -21.25 8.28
CA VAL A 369 -7.44 -20.44 7.06
C VAL A 369 -7.14 -21.31 5.85
N ALA A 370 -8.00 -21.23 4.84
CA ALA A 370 -7.75 -21.74 3.49
C ALA A 370 -7.21 -20.59 2.64
N TYR A 371 -6.21 -20.82 1.81
CA TYR A 371 -5.56 -19.80 1.00
C TYR A 371 -4.96 -20.40 -0.28
N ALA A 372 -4.75 -19.59 -1.30
CA ALA A 372 -4.06 -19.98 -2.53
C ALA A 372 -2.58 -19.63 -2.42
N ALA A 373 -1.67 -20.57 -2.68
CA ALA A 373 -0.23 -20.33 -2.62
C ALA A 373 0.55 -20.84 -3.84
N GLY A 374 1.58 -20.10 -4.24
CA GLY A 374 2.44 -20.39 -5.39
C GLY A 374 2.89 -19.13 -6.16
N THR A 375 3.04 -19.24 -7.48
CA THR A 375 3.22 -18.06 -8.36
C THR A 375 1.85 -17.55 -8.82
N SER A 376 1.75 -16.33 -9.37
CA SER A 376 0.46 -15.82 -9.86
C SER A 376 -0.17 -16.66 -10.98
N THR A 377 0.60 -17.50 -11.67
CA THR A 377 0.14 -18.40 -12.73
C THR A 377 0.07 -19.87 -12.34
N ASP A 378 0.65 -20.26 -11.20
CA ASP A 378 0.65 -21.64 -10.71
C ASP A 378 0.48 -21.69 -9.18
N THR A 379 -0.78 -21.69 -8.74
CA THR A 379 -1.19 -21.70 -7.32
C THR A 379 -1.93 -22.98 -6.94
N ARG A 380 -1.81 -23.44 -5.70
CA ARG A 380 -2.63 -24.54 -5.13
C ARG A 380 -3.32 -24.07 -3.85
N ILE A 381 -4.45 -24.67 -3.50
CA ILE A 381 -5.14 -24.36 -2.25
C ILE A 381 -4.53 -25.15 -1.09
N TYR A 382 -4.22 -24.43 -0.02
CA TYR A 382 -3.77 -24.96 1.25
C TYR A 382 -4.71 -24.57 2.38
N VAL A 383 -4.80 -25.41 3.42
CA VAL A 383 -5.46 -25.14 4.69
C VAL A 383 -4.43 -25.20 5.80
N ARG A 384 -4.42 -24.19 6.69
CA ARG A 384 -3.53 -24.15 7.85
C ARG A 384 -4.29 -23.78 9.12
N GLN A 385 -3.97 -24.44 10.23
CA GLN A 385 -4.48 -24.11 11.55
C GLN A 385 -3.80 -22.83 12.08
N ILE A 386 -4.59 -21.89 12.63
CA ILE A 386 -4.10 -20.60 13.15
C ILE A 386 -3.24 -20.80 14.41
N ALA A 387 -3.46 -21.89 15.16
CA ALA A 387 -2.61 -22.29 16.29
C ALA A 387 -1.22 -22.83 15.85
N GLY A 388 -0.94 -22.90 14.55
CA GLY A 388 0.30 -23.42 13.99
C GLY A 388 0.17 -24.86 13.45
N GLY A 389 1.29 -25.39 12.95
CA GLY A 389 1.36 -26.69 12.29
C GLY A 389 1.65 -26.58 10.78
N ARG A 390 1.68 -27.75 10.11
CA ARG A 390 1.94 -27.87 8.67
C ARG A 390 0.69 -27.49 7.86
N ALA A 391 0.87 -26.77 6.77
CA ALA A 391 -0.19 -26.53 5.80
C ALA A 391 -0.55 -27.82 5.04
N VAL A 392 -1.85 -28.09 4.89
CA VAL A 392 -2.41 -29.26 4.20
C VAL A 392 -2.87 -28.81 2.81
N ARG A 393 -2.39 -29.47 1.75
CA ARG A 393 -2.89 -29.20 0.39
C ARG A 393 -4.29 -29.78 0.25
N VAL A 394 -5.25 -28.98 -0.20
CA VAL A 394 -6.68 -29.33 -0.22
C VAL A 394 -7.04 -30.31 -1.35
N SER A 395 -6.30 -30.29 -2.45
CA SER A 395 -6.50 -31.19 -3.60
C SER A 395 -5.24 -31.97 -3.92
N ASP A 396 -5.40 -33.24 -4.32
CA ASP A 396 -4.31 -34.06 -4.86
C ASP A 396 -4.04 -33.79 -6.35
N ASP A 397 -4.98 -33.13 -7.04
CA ASP A 397 -4.79 -32.68 -8.41
C ASP A 397 -3.85 -31.47 -8.44
N THR A 398 -2.78 -31.58 -9.23
CA THR A 398 -1.76 -30.55 -9.41
C THR A 398 -1.58 -30.12 -10.86
N THR A 399 -2.51 -30.39 -11.78
CA THR A 399 -2.34 -30.01 -13.21
C THR A 399 -2.65 -28.54 -13.50
N ASP A 400 -3.46 -27.90 -12.68
CA ASP A 400 -4.03 -26.57 -12.95
C ASP A 400 -3.91 -25.63 -11.74
N ALA A 401 -3.78 -24.33 -12.01
CA ALA A 401 -3.84 -23.28 -10.98
C ALA A 401 -5.20 -23.25 -10.27
N GLN A 402 -5.18 -23.03 -8.96
CA GLN A 402 -6.35 -23.07 -8.07
C GLN A 402 -6.49 -21.77 -7.29
N ALA A 403 -7.68 -21.17 -7.33
CA ALA A 403 -7.93 -19.82 -6.82
C ALA A 403 -9.19 -19.71 -5.95
N ALA A 404 -9.33 -18.57 -5.26
CA ALA A 404 -10.52 -18.13 -4.53
C ALA A 404 -11.14 -19.21 -3.62
N PRO A 405 -10.44 -19.69 -2.59
CA PRO A 405 -10.98 -20.68 -1.67
C PRO A 405 -12.17 -20.12 -0.88
N SER A 406 -13.18 -20.95 -0.59
CA SER A 406 -14.34 -20.59 0.23
C SER A 406 -14.80 -21.77 1.08
N TRP A 407 -14.77 -21.63 2.40
CA TRP A 407 -15.22 -22.67 3.33
C TRP A 407 -16.73 -22.92 3.24
N SER A 408 -17.13 -24.18 3.34
CA SER A 408 -18.53 -24.53 3.61
C SER A 408 -18.96 -24.08 5.01
N PRO A 409 -20.24 -23.71 5.23
CA PRO A 409 -20.71 -23.21 6.53
C PRO A 409 -20.53 -24.19 7.71
N ASP A 410 -20.42 -25.48 7.42
CA ASP A 410 -20.15 -26.55 8.40
C ASP A 410 -18.65 -26.77 8.69
N GLY A 411 -17.75 -26.09 7.97
CA GLY A 411 -16.30 -26.22 8.10
C GLY A 411 -15.69 -27.52 7.54
N THR A 412 -16.45 -28.36 6.85
CA THR A 412 -15.96 -29.68 6.38
C THR A 412 -15.24 -29.63 5.03
N ARG A 413 -15.57 -28.66 4.17
CA ARG A 413 -15.11 -28.58 2.78
C ARG A 413 -14.66 -27.18 2.40
N VAL A 414 -13.82 -27.10 1.37
CA VAL A 414 -13.37 -25.84 0.77
C VAL A 414 -13.74 -25.89 -0.73
N LEU A 415 -14.56 -24.94 -1.19
CA LEU A 415 -14.71 -24.63 -2.62
C LEU A 415 -13.44 -23.94 -3.12
N PHE A 416 -13.12 -24.14 -4.40
CA PHE A 416 -12.10 -23.39 -5.12
C PHE A 416 -12.37 -23.42 -6.62
N ILE A 417 -11.75 -22.49 -7.34
CA ILE A 417 -11.81 -22.40 -8.79
C ILE A 417 -10.59 -23.08 -9.38
N ALA A 418 -10.79 -23.92 -10.38
CA ALA A 418 -9.74 -24.52 -11.21
C ALA A 418 -10.31 -24.82 -12.61
N ARG A 419 -9.51 -24.80 -13.67
CA ARG A 419 -9.97 -25.11 -15.05
C ARG A 419 -11.22 -24.31 -15.51
N GLY A 420 -11.38 -23.08 -15.04
CA GLY A 420 -12.56 -22.24 -15.31
C GLY A 420 -13.88 -22.77 -14.71
N ALA A 421 -13.81 -23.77 -13.82
CA ALA A 421 -14.91 -24.48 -13.18
C ALA A 421 -14.82 -24.37 -11.65
N VAL A 422 -15.86 -24.82 -10.93
CA VAL A 422 -15.87 -24.84 -9.45
C VAL A 422 -15.73 -26.26 -8.94
N PHE A 423 -14.73 -26.47 -8.09
CA PHE A 423 -14.45 -27.71 -7.40
C PHE A 423 -14.55 -27.51 -5.89
N SER A 424 -14.61 -28.61 -5.14
CA SER A 424 -14.38 -28.61 -3.70
C SER A 424 -13.81 -29.94 -3.22
N ALA A 425 -13.03 -29.90 -2.15
CA ALA A 425 -12.51 -31.08 -1.48
C ALA A 425 -12.67 -30.97 0.05
N SER A 426 -12.29 -32.02 0.78
CA SER A 426 -12.22 -31.97 2.25
C SER A 426 -11.21 -30.90 2.70
N SER A 427 -11.49 -30.21 3.79
CA SER A 427 -10.52 -29.30 4.42
C SER A 427 -9.26 -30.01 4.92
N SER A 428 -9.30 -31.33 5.06
CA SER A 428 -8.16 -32.22 5.37
C SER A 428 -7.37 -32.70 4.15
N GLY A 429 -7.70 -32.23 2.94
CA GLY A 429 -7.16 -32.78 1.68
C GLY A 429 -7.90 -34.01 1.17
N GLY A 430 -7.70 -34.33 -0.11
CA GLY A 430 -8.21 -35.54 -0.77
C GLY A 430 -8.76 -35.31 -2.17
N PRO A 431 -9.59 -36.24 -2.70
CA PRO A 431 -10.17 -36.11 -4.03
C PRO A 431 -11.16 -34.95 -4.12
N GLN A 432 -11.06 -34.17 -5.20
CA GLN A 432 -11.97 -33.07 -5.50
C GLN A 432 -13.28 -33.56 -6.15
N ARG A 433 -14.39 -32.87 -5.81
CA ARG A 433 -15.69 -32.99 -6.45
C ARG A 433 -15.96 -31.74 -7.29
N GLN A 434 -16.30 -31.93 -8.57
CA GLN A 434 -16.79 -30.84 -9.41
C GLN A 434 -18.20 -30.44 -8.95
N GLU A 435 -18.37 -29.19 -8.54
CA GLU A 435 -19.65 -28.62 -8.12
C GLU A 435 -20.35 -27.91 -9.28
N ILE A 436 -19.59 -27.22 -10.13
CA ILE A 436 -20.10 -26.49 -11.29
C ILE A 436 -19.11 -26.66 -12.43
N SER A 437 -19.59 -27.09 -13.60
CA SER A 437 -18.78 -27.21 -14.83
C SER A 437 -18.36 -25.84 -15.35
N ALA A 438 -17.28 -25.80 -16.14
CA ALA A 438 -16.90 -24.60 -16.88
C ALA A 438 -18.06 -24.11 -17.75
N ALA A 439 -18.29 -22.80 -17.77
CA ALA A 439 -19.41 -22.22 -18.50
C ALA A 439 -19.05 -21.97 -19.98
N PRO A 440 -19.98 -22.11 -20.93
CA PRO A 440 -19.71 -21.89 -22.35
C PRO A 440 -19.31 -20.45 -22.67
N ASP A 441 -19.72 -19.50 -21.84
CA ASP A 441 -19.56 -18.07 -22.01
C ASP A 441 -18.39 -17.46 -21.20
N GLY A 442 -17.56 -18.29 -20.56
CA GLY A 442 -16.32 -17.84 -19.94
C GLY A 442 -15.90 -18.63 -18.69
N PRO A 443 -14.70 -18.38 -18.16
CA PRO A 443 -14.26 -18.99 -16.91
C PRO A 443 -15.08 -18.48 -15.71
N ILE A 444 -15.33 -19.34 -14.74
CA ILE A 444 -15.87 -18.94 -13.45
C ILE A 444 -14.80 -18.15 -12.68
N MET A 445 -15.14 -16.96 -12.16
CA MET A 445 -14.20 -16.01 -11.54
C MET A 445 -14.38 -15.87 -10.02
N ALA A 446 -15.54 -16.25 -9.48
CA ALA A 446 -15.81 -16.32 -8.05
C ALA A 446 -16.85 -17.41 -7.77
N ALA A 447 -16.79 -18.02 -6.58
CA ALA A 447 -17.80 -18.94 -6.07
C ALA A 447 -17.91 -18.83 -4.54
N ALA A 448 -19.12 -18.87 -3.99
CA ALA A 448 -19.38 -18.82 -2.55
C ALA A 448 -20.65 -19.59 -2.18
N TRP A 449 -20.57 -20.37 -1.10
CA TRP A 449 -21.70 -21.06 -0.49
C TRP A 449 -22.74 -20.06 0.04
N SER A 450 -24.03 -20.39 -0.10
CA SER A 450 -25.08 -19.79 0.71
C SER A 450 -24.88 -20.09 2.20
N PRO A 451 -25.43 -19.29 3.13
CA PRO A 451 -25.27 -19.51 4.58
C PRO A 451 -25.77 -20.88 5.07
N ASP A 452 -26.71 -21.51 4.35
CA ASP A 452 -27.22 -22.86 4.65
C ASP A 452 -26.43 -24.00 3.97
N GLY A 453 -25.42 -23.67 3.16
CA GLY A 453 -24.58 -24.62 2.41
C GLY A 453 -25.27 -25.34 1.25
N ARG A 454 -26.52 -24.99 0.91
CA ARG A 454 -27.31 -25.73 -0.11
C ARG A 454 -27.23 -25.14 -1.52
N SER A 455 -26.82 -23.89 -1.66
CA SER A 455 -26.68 -23.19 -2.93
C SER A 455 -25.27 -22.63 -3.08
N ILE A 456 -24.87 -22.37 -4.32
CA ILE A 456 -23.59 -21.71 -4.64
C ILE A 456 -23.89 -20.50 -5.54
N ALA A 457 -23.53 -19.30 -5.09
CA ALA A 457 -23.45 -18.14 -5.96
C ALA A 457 -22.11 -18.18 -6.68
N PHE A 458 -22.09 -17.92 -7.99
CA PHE A 458 -20.87 -17.92 -8.78
C PHE A 458 -20.92 -16.90 -9.92
N ALA A 459 -19.75 -16.38 -10.29
CA ALA A 459 -19.62 -15.33 -11.30
C ALA A 459 -19.01 -15.87 -12.59
N VAL A 460 -19.63 -15.55 -13.72
CA VAL A 460 -19.15 -15.87 -15.08
C VAL A 460 -19.32 -14.64 -15.95
N ALA A 461 -18.25 -14.24 -16.63
CA ALA A 461 -18.23 -13.10 -17.55
C ALA A 461 -18.89 -11.87 -16.91
N HIS A 462 -19.96 -11.36 -17.50
CA HIS A 462 -20.73 -10.22 -17.01
C HIS A 462 -22.01 -10.62 -16.25
N SER A 463 -22.00 -11.75 -15.54
CA SER A 463 -23.18 -12.30 -14.84
C SER A 463 -22.90 -12.92 -13.47
N LEU A 464 -23.82 -12.70 -12.54
CA LEU A 464 -23.93 -13.45 -11.29
C LEU A 464 -24.99 -14.55 -11.44
N ARG A 465 -24.62 -15.79 -11.09
CA ARG A 465 -25.46 -16.99 -11.18
C ARG A 465 -25.61 -17.63 -9.81
N ILE A 466 -26.71 -18.35 -9.61
CA ILE A 466 -26.90 -19.24 -8.46
C ILE A 466 -27.19 -20.65 -8.97
N ARG A 467 -26.45 -21.63 -8.47
CA ARG A 467 -26.80 -23.05 -8.50
C ARG A 467 -27.59 -23.38 -7.23
N GLY A 468 -28.83 -23.86 -7.40
CA GLY A 468 -29.72 -24.25 -6.31
C GLY A 468 -29.47 -25.66 -5.77
N PRO A 469 -30.24 -26.09 -4.75
CA PRO A 469 -30.09 -27.39 -4.09
C PRO A 469 -30.43 -28.59 -4.99
N ASP A 470 -31.29 -28.37 -5.98
CA ASP A 470 -31.64 -29.30 -7.06
C ASP A 470 -30.54 -29.42 -8.13
N GLY A 471 -29.50 -28.59 -8.04
CA GLY A 471 -28.44 -28.46 -9.03
C GLY A 471 -28.77 -27.56 -10.22
N ALA A 472 -30.01 -27.03 -10.31
CA ALA A 472 -30.40 -26.12 -11.37
C ALA A 472 -29.65 -24.79 -11.24
N THR A 473 -29.24 -24.21 -12.36
CA THR A 473 -28.52 -22.93 -12.41
C THR A 473 -29.39 -21.85 -13.04
N ARG A 474 -29.45 -20.68 -12.42
CA ARG A 474 -30.09 -19.48 -12.98
C ARG A 474 -29.16 -18.28 -12.96
N ILE A 475 -29.28 -17.40 -13.96
CA ILE A 475 -28.74 -16.04 -13.89
C ILE A 475 -29.60 -15.24 -12.90
N VAL A 476 -28.94 -14.50 -12.01
CA VAL A 476 -29.58 -13.63 -11.02
C VAL A 476 -29.56 -12.19 -11.49
N ALA A 477 -28.40 -11.73 -11.96
CA ALA A 477 -28.21 -10.38 -12.47
C ALA A 477 -27.08 -10.33 -13.51
N ARG A 478 -27.09 -9.30 -14.36
CA ARG A 478 -25.91 -8.85 -15.09
C ARG A 478 -25.11 -7.92 -14.19
N LEU A 479 -23.81 -8.19 -14.05
CA LEU A 479 -22.90 -7.42 -13.21
C LEU A 479 -21.51 -7.46 -13.86
N LEU A 480 -20.83 -6.31 -13.91
CA LEU A 480 -19.56 -6.16 -14.59
C LEU A 480 -18.44 -6.96 -13.90
N GLU A 481 -17.86 -7.93 -14.61
CA GLU A 481 -16.70 -8.73 -14.16
C GLU A 481 -16.74 -9.10 -12.65
N PRO A 482 -17.77 -9.82 -12.16
CA PRO A 482 -17.96 -9.99 -10.73
C PRO A 482 -16.91 -10.91 -10.13
N THR A 483 -16.28 -10.48 -9.04
CA THR A 483 -15.30 -11.27 -8.28
C THR A 483 -15.55 -11.17 -6.78
N MET A 484 -14.97 -12.11 -6.01
CA MET A 484 -15.09 -12.18 -4.54
C MET A 484 -16.51 -11.88 -4.01
N CYS A 485 -17.43 -12.79 -4.27
CA CYS A 485 -18.82 -12.63 -3.85
C CYS A 485 -19.08 -13.21 -2.45
N ALA A 486 -19.92 -12.55 -1.65
CA ALA A 486 -20.35 -13.00 -0.32
C ALA A 486 -21.87 -12.79 -0.12
N TRP A 487 -22.53 -13.82 0.39
CA TRP A 487 -23.95 -13.79 0.73
C TRP A 487 -24.21 -13.02 2.04
N SER A 488 -25.33 -12.31 2.11
CA SER A 488 -25.86 -11.83 3.39
C SER A 488 -26.28 -13.02 4.28
N PRO A 489 -26.29 -12.89 5.62
CA PRO A 489 -26.65 -13.97 6.53
C PRO A 489 -28.06 -14.55 6.33
N ASP A 490 -28.98 -13.76 5.78
CA ASP A 490 -30.37 -14.14 5.44
C ASP A 490 -30.54 -14.68 4.00
N ALA A 491 -29.44 -14.80 3.25
CA ALA A 491 -29.38 -15.20 1.84
C ALA A 491 -30.20 -14.31 0.86
N ALA A 492 -30.67 -13.14 1.29
CA ALA A 492 -31.47 -12.23 0.44
C ALA A 492 -30.60 -11.42 -0.55
N LEU A 493 -29.33 -11.21 -0.23
CA LEU A 493 -28.37 -10.37 -0.95
C LEU A 493 -27.07 -11.13 -1.23
N VAL A 494 -26.40 -10.78 -2.33
CA VAL A 494 -25.01 -11.18 -2.61
C VAL A 494 -24.22 -9.91 -2.94
N ALA A 495 -23.22 -9.59 -2.13
CA ALA A 495 -22.25 -8.54 -2.41
C ALA A 495 -21.12 -9.12 -3.27
N CYS A 496 -20.63 -8.40 -4.27
CA CYS A 496 -19.46 -8.77 -5.07
C CYS A 496 -18.59 -7.54 -5.33
N THR A 497 -17.30 -7.78 -5.56
CA THR A 497 -16.44 -6.84 -6.29
C THR A 497 -16.91 -6.81 -7.75
N SER A 498 -16.92 -5.64 -8.39
CA SER A 498 -17.44 -5.42 -9.74
C SER A 498 -16.55 -4.44 -10.50
N GLY A 499 -16.15 -4.82 -11.71
CA GLY A 499 -15.08 -4.19 -12.48
C GLY A 499 -13.68 -4.60 -12.01
N ASN A 500 -12.70 -4.46 -12.91
CA ASN A 500 -11.30 -4.88 -12.74
C ASN A 500 -11.17 -6.23 -12.01
N ALA A 501 -11.67 -7.31 -12.60
CA ALA A 501 -11.45 -8.64 -12.06
C ALA A 501 -9.96 -9.02 -11.96
N ARG A 502 -9.08 -8.35 -12.73
CA ARG A 502 -7.63 -8.62 -12.77
C ARG A 502 -6.88 -8.29 -11.47
N TYR A 503 -7.38 -7.39 -10.61
CA TYR A 503 -6.72 -7.10 -9.34
C TYR A 503 -6.56 -8.35 -8.46
N LEU A 504 -7.58 -9.21 -8.45
CA LEU A 504 -7.63 -10.43 -7.64
C LEU A 504 -7.57 -11.73 -8.44
N THR A 505 -8.03 -11.75 -9.70
CA THR A 505 -7.95 -12.98 -10.51
C THR A 505 -6.49 -13.33 -10.76
N LEU A 506 -6.06 -14.48 -10.23
CA LEU A 506 -4.70 -14.99 -10.41
C LEU A 506 -4.40 -15.18 -11.91
N GLY A 507 -3.22 -14.73 -12.31
CA GLY A 507 -2.68 -14.84 -13.65
C GLY A 507 -1.65 -13.75 -13.93
N ARG A 508 -1.28 -13.58 -15.21
CA ARG A 508 -0.35 -12.55 -15.69
C ARG A 508 -0.74 -11.11 -15.27
N TRP A 509 -2.05 -10.88 -15.13
CA TRP A 509 -2.63 -9.58 -14.77
C TRP A 509 -2.88 -9.34 -13.27
N PHE A 510 -2.55 -10.31 -12.41
CA PHE A 510 -2.81 -10.24 -10.97
C PHE A 510 -2.20 -8.98 -10.34
N GLY A 511 -2.96 -8.31 -9.46
CA GLY A 511 -2.56 -7.04 -8.86
C GLY A 511 -2.73 -5.80 -9.76
N ASN A 512 -3.52 -5.87 -10.84
CA ASN A 512 -3.76 -4.70 -11.70
C ASN A 512 -4.39 -3.51 -10.96
N LEU A 513 -3.80 -2.31 -11.12
CA LEU A 513 -4.13 -1.12 -10.35
C LEU A 513 -5.40 -0.37 -10.78
N SER A 514 -6.15 -0.82 -11.79
CA SER A 514 -7.39 -0.13 -12.21
C SER A 514 -8.42 -0.06 -11.06
N PRO A 515 -9.14 1.06 -10.87
CA PRO A 515 -10.28 1.14 -9.95
C PRO A 515 -11.39 0.11 -10.21
N ASN A 516 -12.13 -0.25 -9.15
CA ASN A 516 -13.34 -1.08 -9.19
C ASN A 516 -14.32 -0.68 -8.07
N ARG A 517 -15.47 -1.36 -7.95
CA ARG A 517 -16.48 -1.05 -6.93
C ARG A 517 -17.04 -2.29 -6.23
N ILE A 518 -17.58 -2.09 -5.04
CA ILE A 518 -18.53 -3.04 -4.44
C ILE A 518 -19.93 -2.78 -5.00
N ALA A 519 -20.60 -3.87 -5.38
CA ALA A 519 -22.01 -3.88 -5.76
C ALA A 519 -22.76 -5.01 -5.05
N VAL A 520 -24.02 -4.78 -4.70
CA VAL A 520 -24.92 -5.75 -4.07
C VAL A 520 -26.03 -6.13 -5.02
N VAL A 521 -26.24 -7.44 -5.20
CA VAL A 521 -27.30 -8.02 -6.00
C VAL A 521 -28.38 -8.56 -5.07
N ARG A 522 -29.65 -8.20 -5.32
CA ARG A 522 -30.79 -8.76 -4.60
C ARG A 522 -31.26 -10.06 -5.26
N VAL A 523 -31.25 -11.15 -4.50
CA VAL A 523 -31.44 -12.52 -5.01
C VAL A 523 -32.85 -12.77 -5.57
N ARG A 524 -33.86 -12.04 -5.06
CA ARG A 524 -35.29 -12.22 -5.42
C ARG A 524 -35.65 -11.67 -6.81
N ASP A 525 -35.06 -10.55 -7.20
CA ASP A 525 -35.47 -9.75 -8.37
C ASP A 525 -34.31 -9.33 -9.29
N GLY A 526 -33.06 -9.62 -8.91
CA GLY A 526 -31.87 -9.30 -9.71
C GLY A 526 -31.43 -7.85 -9.65
N THR A 527 -32.04 -7.01 -8.80
CA THR A 527 -31.65 -5.60 -8.66
C THR A 527 -30.19 -5.49 -8.24
N VAL A 528 -29.40 -4.73 -9.02
CA VAL A 528 -28.01 -4.39 -8.70
C VAL A 528 -27.96 -3.00 -8.09
N VAL A 529 -27.32 -2.88 -6.92
CA VAL A 529 -27.13 -1.63 -6.20
C VAL A 529 -25.64 -1.36 -6.01
N PRO A 530 -25.06 -0.28 -6.55
CA PRO A 530 -23.68 0.08 -6.28
C PRO A 530 -23.54 0.56 -4.82
N VAL A 531 -22.48 0.12 -4.14
CA VAL A 531 -22.20 0.41 -2.73
C VAL A 531 -21.00 1.36 -2.58
N SER A 532 -20.00 1.24 -3.45
CA SER A 532 -18.88 2.19 -3.55
C SER A 532 -18.82 2.86 -4.93
N ASP A 533 -18.03 3.94 -5.02
CA ASP A 533 -17.56 4.51 -6.27
C ASP A 533 -16.55 3.61 -7.00
N SER A 534 -16.08 4.05 -8.19
CA SER A 534 -14.97 3.46 -8.95
C SER A 534 -13.82 4.45 -9.15
N ARG A 535 -13.40 5.13 -8.09
CA ARG A 535 -12.19 5.97 -8.07
C ARG A 535 -11.04 5.37 -7.27
N SER A 536 -11.28 4.20 -6.67
CA SER A 536 -10.32 3.45 -5.88
C SER A 536 -10.51 1.96 -6.14
N ILE A 537 -9.60 1.14 -5.64
CA ILE A 537 -9.81 -0.31 -5.52
C ILE A 537 -10.72 -0.52 -4.30
N ASN A 538 -11.79 -1.31 -4.45
CA ASN A 538 -12.82 -1.61 -3.47
C ASN A 538 -13.20 -3.10 -3.58
N VAL A 539 -12.72 -3.95 -2.67
CA VAL A 539 -12.72 -5.42 -2.87
C VAL A 539 -13.01 -6.23 -1.61
N SER A 540 -13.18 -7.54 -1.76
CA SER A 540 -13.40 -8.50 -0.65
C SER A 540 -14.60 -8.13 0.26
N PRO A 541 -15.81 -7.94 -0.29
CA PRO A 541 -16.98 -7.67 0.53
C PRO A 541 -17.31 -8.87 1.44
N VAL A 542 -17.46 -8.64 2.74
CA VAL A 542 -17.89 -9.63 3.73
C VAL A 542 -18.92 -9.03 4.67
N TRP A 543 -19.99 -9.78 4.97
CA TRP A 543 -21.11 -9.28 5.78
C TRP A 543 -20.85 -9.43 7.27
N SER A 544 -21.34 -8.48 8.07
CA SER A 544 -21.53 -8.69 9.50
C SER A 544 -22.55 -9.81 9.76
N ARG A 545 -22.41 -10.50 10.88
CA ARG A 545 -23.31 -11.60 11.31
C ARG A 545 -24.79 -11.21 11.39
N ASP A 546 -25.08 -9.92 11.58
CA ASP A 546 -26.44 -9.37 11.65
C ASP A 546 -26.93 -8.77 10.32
N GLY A 547 -26.11 -8.79 9.27
CA GLY A 547 -26.42 -8.25 7.94
C GLY A 547 -26.52 -6.72 7.85
N ARG A 548 -26.27 -5.98 8.95
CA ARG A 548 -26.41 -4.51 8.99
C ARG A 548 -25.19 -3.76 8.45
N TRP A 549 -24.05 -4.42 8.37
CA TRP A 549 -22.80 -3.85 7.89
C TRP A 549 -22.18 -4.75 6.81
N LEU A 550 -21.62 -4.11 5.79
CA LEU A 550 -20.76 -4.73 4.80
C LEU A 550 -19.34 -4.21 5.01
N TYR A 551 -18.40 -5.11 5.28
CA TYR A 551 -16.98 -4.79 5.37
C TYR A 551 -16.30 -5.07 4.04
N TYR A 552 -15.35 -4.22 3.64
CA TYR A 552 -14.58 -4.40 2.41
C TYR A 552 -13.23 -3.69 2.52
N VAL A 553 -12.27 -4.08 1.70
CA VAL A 553 -10.99 -3.38 1.54
C VAL A 553 -11.20 -2.21 0.58
N SER A 554 -10.69 -1.02 0.90
CA SER A 554 -10.62 0.11 -0.04
C SER A 554 -9.27 0.83 0.00
N THR A 555 -8.79 1.30 -1.15
CA THR A 555 -7.60 2.16 -1.29
C THR A 555 -7.92 3.66 -1.31
N ARG A 556 -9.18 4.06 -1.07
CA ARG A 556 -9.64 5.46 -1.17
C ARG A 556 -8.82 6.48 -0.38
N ASP A 557 -8.24 6.05 0.75
CA ASP A 557 -7.41 6.88 1.62
C ASP A 557 -5.97 6.32 1.72
N GLY A 558 -5.44 5.78 0.61
CA GLY A 558 -4.07 5.26 0.47
C GLY A 558 -3.99 3.74 0.38
N LYS A 559 -3.22 3.10 1.28
CA LYS A 559 -3.08 1.64 1.31
C LYS A 559 -4.43 0.95 1.59
N GLY A 560 -4.57 -0.30 1.13
CA GLY A 560 -5.77 -1.10 1.33
C GLY A 560 -6.14 -1.25 2.81
N ASP A 561 -7.26 -0.66 3.20
CA ASP A 561 -7.78 -0.66 4.57
C ASP A 561 -9.20 -1.20 4.63
N VAL A 562 -9.62 -1.71 5.79
CA VAL A 562 -10.98 -2.21 5.99
C VAL A 562 -11.93 -1.04 6.26
N TYR A 563 -13.04 -0.98 5.53
CA TYR A 563 -14.14 -0.02 5.71
C TYR A 563 -15.42 -0.77 6.04
N ALA A 564 -16.30 -0.16 6.85
CA ALA A 564 -17.67 -0.61 7.06
C ALA A 564 -18.65 0.32 6.35
N GLN A 565 -19.46 -0.22 5.45
CA GLN A 565 -20.66 0.46 4.95
C GLN A 565 -21.88 -0.05 5.72
N ARG A 566 -22.71 0.86 6.24
CA ARG A 566 -24.02 0.50 6.79
C ARG A 566 -24.98 0.19 5.66
N MET A 567 -25.75 -0.88 5.80
CA MET A 567 -26.60 -1.43 4.73
C MET A 567 -28.08 -1.44 5.12
N THR A 568 -28.93 -1.01 4.19
CA THR A 568 -30.38 -1.29 4.24
C THR A 568 -30.65 -2.76 3.91
N ARG A 569 -31.79 -3.28 4.38
CA ARG A 569 -32.31 -4.63 4.01
C ARG A 569 -32.48 -4.84 2.50
N GLU A 570 -32.63 -3.76 1.73
CA GLU A 570 -32.84 -3.79 0.29
C GLU A 570 -31.53 -3.68 -0.52
N GLY A 571 -30.38 -3.66 0.15
CA GLY A 571 -29.03 -3.68 -0.44
C GLY A 571 -28.38 -2.31 -0.68
N GLY A 572 -29.07 -1.20 -0.35
CA GLY A 572 -28.52 0.15 -0.48
C GLY A 572 -27.63 0.58 0.70
N ALA A 573 -26.61 1.38 0.40
CA ALA A 573 -25.72 2.01 1.37
C ALA A 573 -26.41 3.15 2.14
N GLU A 574 -26.19 3.23 3.46
CA GLU A 574 -26.63 4.32 4.32
C GLU A 574 -25.43 5.12 4.86
N GLY A 575 -25.34 6.40 4.53
CA GLY A 575 -24.25 7.27 4.98
C GLY A 575 -22.91 6.95 4.32
N ALA A 576 -21.86 7.68 4.72
CA ALA A 576 -20.50 7.45 4.24
C ALA A 576 -19.88 6.19 4.87
N PRO A 577 -18.99 5.47 4.17
CA PRO A 577 -18.29 4.31 4.73
C PRO A 577 -17.33 4.73 5.85
N LEU A 578 -17.30 3.95 6.93
CA LEU A 578 -16.43 4.17 8.08
C LEU A 578 -15.12 3.42 7.90
N ARG A 579 -13.99 4.12 7.85
CA ARG A 579 -12.66 3.50 7.87
C ARG A 579 -12.40 2.85 9.23
N LEU A 580 -12.09 1.56 9.25
CA LEU A 580 -11.85 0.78 10.47
C LEU A 580 -10.36 0.54 10.75
N THR A 581 -9.52 0.47 9.72
CA THR A 581 -8.05 0.38 9.83
C THR A 581 -7.36 1.53 9.09
N THR A 582 -6.09 1.81 9.37
CA THR A 582 -5.34 2.82 8.60
C THR A 582 -3.90 2.35 8.36
N GLY A 583 -3.53 2.19 7.09
CA GLY A 583 -2.24 1.66 6.69
C GLY A 583 -2.10 0.14 6.84
N LEU A 584 -3.20 -0.62 6.97
CA LEU A 584 -3.15 -2.08 7.07
C LEU A 584 -2.45 -2.71 5.87
N GLY A 585 -2.75 -2.23 4.65
CA GLY A 585 -2.19 -2.79 3.41
C GLY A 585 -2.80 -4.14 3.01
N ALA A 586 -4.01 -4.44 3.48
CA ALA A 586 -4.72 -5.66 3.08
C ALA A 586 -5.07 -5.60 1.58
N GLN A 587 -4.79 -6.70 0.87
CA GLN A 587 -5.18 -6.91 -0.52
C GLN A 587 -6.54 -7.62 -0.60
N SER A 588 -6.82 -8.50 0.36
CA SER A 588 -8.10 -9.20 0.50
C SER A 588 -8.38 -9.56 1.96
N ILE A 589 -9.67 -9.75 2.31
CA ILE A 589 -10.13 -10.09 3.67
C ILE A 589 -11.18 -11.21 3.70
N SER A 590 -11.29 -11.89 4.84
CA SER A 590 -12.35 -12.85 5.17
C SER A 590 -12.67 -12.79 6.68
N LEU A 591 -13.93 -12.94 7.06
CA LEU A 591 -14.42 -12.84 8.44
C LEU A 591 -15.02 -14.19 8.89
N SER A 592 -14.75 -14.61 10.12
CA SER A 592 -15.33 -15.84 10.69
C SER A 592 -16.83 -15.70 10.93
N ALA A 593 -17.57 -16.81 10.94
CA ALA A 593 -19.05 -16.79 11.00
C ALA A 593 -19.60 -16.23 12.34
N ASP A 594 -18.82 -16.32 13.40
CA ASP A 594 -19.11 -15.70 14.70
C ASP A 594 -18.77 -14.19 14.75
N GLY A 595 -17.97 -13.71 13.80
CA GLY A 595 -17.44 -12.34 13.75
C GLY A 595 -16.23 -12.07 14.63
N SER A 596 -15.59 -13.10 15.22
CA SER A 596 -14.51 -12.93 16.20
C SER A 596 -13.09 -12.82 15.61
N ARG A 597 -12.91 -13.16 14.32
CA ARG A 597 -11.60 -13.15 13.65
C ARG A 597 -11.71 -12.70 12.20
N LEU A 598 -10.77 -11.87 11.77
CA LEU A 598 -10.61 -11.44 10.38
C LEU A 598 -9.26 -11.95 9.86
N ALA A 599 -9.29 -12.74 8.79
CA ALA A 599 -8.11 -13.10 8.02
C ALA A 599 -7.89 -12.10 6.89
N TYR A 600 -6.64 -11.77 6.58
CA TYR A 600 -6.28 -10.83 5.53
C TYR A 600 -4.94 -11.21 4.89
N ALA A 601 -4.77 -10.89 3.61
CA ALA A 601 -3.50 -11.05 2.91
C ALA A 601 -2.81 -9.70 2.74
N LEU A 602 -1.52 -9.64 3.06
CA LEU A 602 -0.66 -8.48 2.78
C LEU A 602 0.14 -8.77 1.52
N LEU A 603 -0.16 -8.08 0.42
CA LEU A 603 0.60 -8.18 -0.83
C LEU A 603 1.71 -7.12 -0.85
N SER A 604 2.96 -7.57 -0.86
CA SER A 604 4.11 -6.75 -1.25
C SER A 604 4.41 -7.04 -2.73
N ALA A 605 4.28 -6.02 -3.57
CA ALA A 605 4.59 -6.14 -4.99
C ALA A 605 5.41 -4.94 -5.44
N THR A 606 6.50 -5.19 -6.16
CA THR A 606 7.27 -4.17 -6.88
C THR A 606 7.34 -4.53 -8.35
N SER A 607 7.30 -3.52 -9.22
CA SER A 607 7.45 -3.64 -10.66
C SER A 607 8.34 -2.50 -11.13
N ASN A 608 9.49 -2.83 -11.69
CA ASN A 608 10.49 -1.86 -12.12
C ASN A 608 10.88 -2.11 -13.58
N LEU A 609 11.31 -1.07 -14.29
CA LEU A 609 11.71 -1.14 -15.69
C LEU A 609 13.13 -1.66 -15.83
N TRP A 610 13.30 -2.56 -16.79
CA TRP A 610 14.57 -3.12 -17.23
C TRP A 610 14.69 -2.98 -18.75
N SER A 611 15.92 -3.06 -19.26
CA SER A 611 16.20 -2.99 -20.68
C SER A 611 17.25 -3.99 -21.15
N LEU A 612 17.12 -4.42 -22.40
CA LEU A 612 18.00 -5.38 -23.06
C LEU A 612 18.23 -4.94 -24.51
N PRO A 613 19.45 -5.02 -25.08
CA PRO A 613 19.64 -4.78 -26.51
C PRO A 613 18.79 -5.71 -27.38
N ILE A 614 18.35 -5.24 -28.55
CA ILE A 614 17.62 -6.06 -29.52
C ILE A 614 18.58 -7.13 -30.09
N PRO A 615 18.26 -8.43 -30.02
CA PRO A 615 19.15 -9.47 -30.53
C PRO A 615 19.07 -9.62 -32.06
N ASP A 616 20.15 -9.26 -32.75
CA ASP A 616 20.25 -9.43 -34.22
C ASP A 616 20.33 -10.91 -34.64
N GLY A 617 20.93 -11.76 -33.80
CA GLY A 617 21.26 -13.16 -34.08
C GLY A 617 20.36 -14.19 -33.38
N ALA A 618 21.01 -15.15 -32.72
CA ALA A 618 20.35 -16.19 -31.93
C ALA A 618 19.57 -15.62 -30.73
N PRO A 619 18.59 -16.36 -30.17
CA PRO A 619 17.89 -15.95 -28.96
C PRO A 619 18.85 -15.72 -27.78
N VAL A 620 18.56 -14.75 -26.93
CA VAL A 620 19.31 -14.45 -25.70
C VAL A 620 18.44 -14.61 -24.46
N SER A 621 19.07 -14.74 -23.29
CA SER A 621 18.37 -14.78 -22.01
C SER A 621 18.20 -13.36 -21.43
N ALA A 622 17.06 -13.09 -20.80
CA ALA A 622 16.76 -11.83 -20.11
C ALA A 622 17.63 -11.60 -18.86
N THR A 623 18.41 -12.59 -18.40
CA THR A 623 19.40 -12.46 -17.31
C THR A 623 20.40 -11.32 -17.54
N GLY A 624 20.74 -11.02 -18.79
CA GLY A 624 21.61 -9.90 -19.19
C GLY A 624 20.94 -8.52 -19.20
N ALA A 625 19.68 -8.40 -18.78
CA ALA A 625 18.98 -7.11 -18.74
C ALA A 625 19.56 -6.17 -17.68
N THR A 626 19.50 -4.87 -17.96
CA THR A 626 19.95 -3.79 -17.07
C THR A 626 18.75 -3.08 -16.44
N PRO A 627 18.71 -2.86 -15.11
CA PRO A 627 17.64 -2.10 -14.48
C PRO A 627 17.74 -0.62 -14.87
N LEU A 628 16.58 0.02 -15.08
CA LEU A 628 16.46 1.45 -15.35
C LEU A 628 15.79 2.21 -14.20
N THR A 629 14.89 1.54 -13.47
CA THR A 629 14.28 2.05 -12.24
C THR A 629 14.49 1.07 -11.09
N SER A 630 14.33 1.54 -9.86
CA SER A 630 14.41 0.69 -8.65
C SER A 630 13.55 1.28 -7.52
N GLY A 631 13.36 0.49 -6.45
CA GLY A 631 12.61 0.91 -5.27
C GLY A 631 11.19 0.34 -5.21
N ASN A 632 10.47 0.70 -4.14
CA ASN A 632 9.13 0.23 -3.84
C ASN A 632 8.08 1.01 -4.66
N GLN A 633 7.87 0.57 -5.90
CA GLN A 633 6.86 1.10 -6.82
C GLN A 633 6.27 -0.01 -7.68
N LEU A 634 5.11 0.24 -8.25
CA LEU A 634 4.46 -0.56 -9.27
C LEU A 634 4.33 0.27 -10.55
N ILE A 635 5.00 -0.20 -11.60
CA ILE A 635 4.87 0.24 -12.98
C ILE A 635 4.02 -0.81 -13.72
N GLU A 636 2.99 -0.38 -14.48
CA GLU A 636 2.10 -1.29 -15.24
C GLU A 636 2.22 -1.17 -16.76
N ASN A 637 2.68 -0.03 -17.27
CA ASN A 637 2.91 0.20 -18.70
C ASN A 637 4.17 1.04 -18.93
N VAL A 638 4.83 0.77 -20.06
CA VAL A 638 5.91 1.59 -20.62
C VAL A 638 5.69 1.81 -22.12
N SER A 639 6.08 2.98 -22.61
CA SER A 639 6.16 3.34 -24.02
C SER A 639 7.48 4.07 -24.33
N VAL A 640 7.84 4.17 -25.61
CA VAL A 640 9.02 4.92 -26.10
C VAL A 640 8.52 6.07 -26.99
N SER A 641 9.10 7.26 -26.86
CA SER A 641 8.79 8.39 -27.74
C SER A 641 9.16 8.12 -29.20
N TYR A 642 8.48 8.82 -30.13
CA TYR A 642 8.68 8.67 -31.58
C TYR A 642 10.11 8.96 -32.05
N ASP A 643 10.84 9.83 -31.33
CA ASP A 643 12.24 10.15 -31.58
C ASP A 643 13.24 9.18 -30.90
N GLY A 644 12.75 8.22 -30.12
CA GLY A 644 13.54 7.21 -29.41
C GLY A 644 14.34 7.75 -28.22
N ARG A 645 14.06 8.96 -27.72
CA ARG A 645 14.84 9.60 -26.64
C ARG A 645 14.25 9.41 -25.24
N TRP A 646 12.94 9.24 -25.13
CA TRP A 646 12.22 9.18 -23.85
C TRP A 646 11.51 7.84 -23.67
N LEU A 647 11.58 7.32 -22.45
CA LEU A 647 10.61 6.37 -21.92
C LEU A 647 9.50 7.14 -21.24
N VAL A 648 8.26 6.67 -21.38
CA VAL A 648 7.09 7.15 -20.63
C VAL A 648 6.48 5.94 -19.96
N PHE A 649 6.13 6.05 -18.68
CA PHE A 649 5.57 4.94 -17.91
C PHE A 649 4.66 5.45 -16.80
N ASP A 650 3.74 4.61 -16.34
CA ASP A 650 2.98 4.90 -15.12
C ASP A 650 3.72 4.36 -13.87
N SER A 651 3.60 5.04 -12.73
CA SER A 651 4.15 4.55 -11.46
C SER A 651 3.33 5.04 -10.28
N ASN A 652 3.08 4.15 -9.31
CA ASN A 652 2.40 4.47 -8.06
C ASN A 652 3.31 5.07 -6.96
N VAL A 653 4.57 5.43 -7.27
CA VAL A 653 5.58 5.89 -6.29
C VAL A 653 5.14 7.13 -5.50
N ALA A 654 4.21 7.93 -6.03
CA ALA A 654 3.64 9.09 -5.35
C ALA A 654 2.40 8.80 -4.47
N GLY A 655 1.86 7.58 -4.51
CA GLY A 655 0.69 7.13 -3.74
C GLY A 655 -0.51 6.76 -4.61
N ASN A 656 -0.77 7.52 -5.68
CA ASN A 656 -1.61 7.17 -6.82
C ASN A 656 -0.71 6.89 -8.04
N SER A 657 -1.27 6.27 -9.08
CA SER A 657 -0.55 6.01 -10.33
C SER A 657 -0.48 7.31 -11.14
N ASP A 658 0.71 7.85 -11.35
CA ASP A 658 0.93 9.00 -12.23
C ASP A 658 1.79 8.61 -13.43
N SER A 659 1.75 9.45 -14.47
CA SER A 659 2.65 9.33 -15.62
C SER A 659 4.01 9.98 -15.34
N TYR A 660 5.09 9.30 -15.69
CA TYR A 660 6.47 9.75 -15.60
C TYR A 660 7.16 9.64 -16.96
N ARG A 661 8.21 10.45 -17.19
CA ARG A 661 9.18 10.23 -18.28
C ARG A 661 10.61 10.18 -17.77
N MET A 662 11.48 9.50 -18.50
CA MET A 662 12.92 9.52 -18.28
C MET A 662 13.68 9.34 -19.61
N PRO A 663 14.95 9.73 -19.72
CA PRO A 663 15.76 9.43 -20.90
C PRO A 663 15.91 7.92 -21.10
N VAL A 664 15.88 7.46 -22.35
CA VAL A 664 16.10 6.05 -22.73
C VAL A 664 17.45 5.49 -22.24
N ALA A 665 18.45 6.36 -22.07
CA ALA A 665 19.76 6.00 -21.54
C ALA A 665 19.81 5.80 -20.01
N GLY A 666 18.71 6.06 -19.29
CA GLY A 666 18.68 6.15 -17.82
C GLY A 666 18.68 7.58 -17.30
N GLY A 667 18.29 7.77 -16.02
CA GLY A 667 18.23 9.06 -15.33
C GLY A 667 17.14 9.09 -14.26
N GLU A 668 17.06 10.18 -13.47
CA GLU A 668 15.93 10.40 -12.55
C GLU A 668 14.64 10.63 -13.36
N PRO A 669 13.52 9.96 -13.01
CA PRO A 669 12.22 10.22 -13.65
C PRO A 669 11.62 11.59 -13.32
N GLU A 670 11.01 12.21 -14.32
CA GLU A 670 10.21 13.43 -14.23
C GLU A 670 8.72 13.07 -14.20
N ARG A 671 7.98 13.51 -13.17
CA ARG A 671 6.52 13.33 -13.05
C ARG A 671 5.78 14.29 -13.98
N LEU A 672 4.87 13.76 -14.81
CA LEU A 672 4.11 14.51 -15.82
C LEU A 672 2.65 14.77 -15.44
N THR A 673 2.03 13.92 -14.61
CA THR A 673 0.69 14.14 -14.07
C THR A 673 0.71 14.22 -12.55
N THR A 674 -0.21 14.99 -11.96
CA THR A 674 -0.26 15.24 -10.50
C THR A 674 -1.69 15.29 -9.94
N ASP A 675 -2.66 14.78 -10.69
CA ASP A 675 -4.06 14.71 -10.24
C ASP A 675 -4.21 13.59 -9.19
N PRO A 676 -5.15 13.67 -8.23
CA PRO A 676 -5.39 12.58 -7.29
C PRO A 676 -5.98 11.31 -7.90
N ALA A 677 -6.54 11.36 -9.12
CA ALA A 677 -6.98 10.18 -9.85
C ALA A 677 -5.80 9.43 -10.50
N ASP A 678 -5.91 8.11 -10.60
CA ASP A 678 -4.91 7.31 -11.29
C ASP A 678 -4.90 7.56 -12.82
N ASP A 679 -3.69 7.71 -13.37
CA ASP A 679 -3.39 7.97 -14.77
C ASP A 679 -2.46 6.89 -15.34
N PHE A 680 -2.92 6.20 -16.39
CA PHE A 680 -2.25 4.98 -16.89
C PHE A 680 -1.97 4.99 -18.40
N ALA A 681 -0.97 4.20 -18.80
CA ALA A 681 -0.60 3.93 -20.17
C ALA A 681 -0.38 5.20 -21.00
N ALA A 682 0.44 6.11 -20.48
CA ALA A 682 0.76 7.37 -21.14
C ALA A 682 1.70 7.19 -22.35
N VAL A 683 1.42 7.96 -23.41
CA VAL A 683 2.19 8.04 -24.64
C VAL A 683 2.45 9.49 -25.02
N LEU A 684 3.70 9.83 -25.36
CA LEU A 684 4.07 11.16 -25.87
C LEU A 684 3.58 11.34 -27.31
N SER A 685 3.15 12.56 -27.64
CA SER A 685 2.91 12.99 -29.02
C SER A 685 4.20 12.91 -29.86
N PRO A 686 4.11 12.84 -31.21
CA PRO A 686 5.29 12.73 -32.07
C PRO A 686 6.33 13.86 -31.96
N ASP A 687 5.90 15.04 -31.52
CA ASP A 687 6.75 16.22 -31.23
C ASP A 687 7.19 16.32 -29.76
N ASN A 688 6.71 15.41 -28.90
CA ASN A 688 6.86 15.38 -27.44
C ASN A 688 6.26 16.60 -26.69
N SER A 689 5.32 17.34 -27.28
CA SER A 689 4.69 18.51 -26.63
C SER A 689 3.47 18.17 -25.75
N GLU A 690 2.89 16.98 -25.92
CA GLU A 690 1.69 16.52 -25.20
C GLU A 690 1.86 15.04 -24.78
N ILE A 691 1.15 14.62 -23.74
CA ILE A 691 0.90 13.20 -23.46
C ILE A 691 -0.58 12.86 -23.63
N ALA A 692 -0.88 11.67 -24.13
CA ALA A 692 -2.21 11.05 -24.07
C ALA A 692 -2.18 9.88 -23.10
N PHE A 693 -3.21 9.75 -22.27
CA PHE A 693 -3.35 8.68 -21.26
C PHE A 693 -4.83 8.42 -20.96
N HIS A 694 -5.12 7.47 -20.07
CA HIS A 694 -6.49 7.22 -19.61
C HIS A 694 -6.61 7.36 -18.09
N SER A 695 -7.77 7.84 -17.61
CA SER A 695 -8.01 8.19 -16.21
C SER A 695 -9.49 8.04 -15.82
N TRP A 696 -9.75 7.86 -14.51
CA TRP A 696 -11.10 7.71 -13.93
C TRP A 696 -11.69 8.99 -13.33
N ARG A 697 -11.02 10.14 -13.50
CA ARG A 697 -11.41 11.43 -12.90
C ARG A 697 -12.85 11.87 -13.19
N SER A 698 -13.39 11.55 -14.36
CA SER A 698 -14.79 11.79 -14.75
C SER A 698 -15.82 10.83 -14.13
N GLY A 699 -15.37 9.68 -13.62
CA GLY A 699 -16.21 8.59 -13.09
C GLY A 699 -16.42 7.42 -14.06
N SER A 700 -16.14 7.63 -15.35
CA SER A 700 -15.86 6.60 -16.36
C SER A 700 -14.35 6.58 -16.64
N ARG A 701 -13.89 5.56 -17.37
CA ARG A 701 -12.49 5.46 -17.80
C ARG A 701 -12.38 6.13 -19.15
N ASP A 702 -11.85 7.33 -19.18
CA ASP A 702 -11.87 8.20 -20.36
C ASP A 702 -10.44 8.52 -20.81
N LEU A 703 -10.28 8.95 -22.06
CA LEU A 703 -9.02 9.46 -22.58
C LEU A 703 -8.82 10.95 -22.29
N TRP A 704 -7.59 11.29 -21.97
CA TRP A 704 -7.16 12.64 -21.64
C TRP A 704 -5.87 12.99 -22.37
N VAL A 705 -5.72 14.27 -22.75
CA VAL A 705 -4.50 14.81 -23.33
C VAL A 705 -4.01 16.00 -22.51
N GLN A 706 -2.78 15.92 -22.01
CA GLN A 706 -2.13 16.97 -21.23
C GLN A 706 -1.00 17.61 -22.05
N PRO A 707 -1.11 18.88 -22.44
CA PRO A 707 0.00 19.66 -22.95
C PRO A 707 1.08 19.88 -21.89
N LEU A 708 2.34 19.70 -22.27
CA LEU A 708 3.50 19.83 -21.37
C LEU A 708 4.03 21.28 -21.28
N ASP A 709 3.40 22.21 -22.00
CA ASP A 709 3.68 23.66 -21.94
C ASP A 709 2.78 24.42 -20.96
N GLY A 710 2.01 23.71 -20.14
CA GLY A 710 1.11 24.29 -19.14
C GLY A 710 -0.26 24.73 -19.66
N ARG A 711 -0.59 24.48 -20.94
CA ARG A 711 -1.98 24.63 -21.42
C ARG A 711 -2.93 23.65 -20.70
N PRO A 712 -4.24 23.97 -20.63
CA PRO A 712 -5.22 23.13 -19.94
C PRO A 712 -5.29 21.70 -20.47
N LEU A 713 -5.50 20.78 -19.53
CA LEU A 713 -5.89 19.39 -19.75
C LEU A 713 -7.13 19.30 -20.67
N GLN A 714 -7.10 18.39 -21.64
CA GLN A 714 -8.19 18.14 -22.59
C GLN A 714 -8.88 16.80 -22.30
N HIS A 715 -10.22 16.81 -22.22
CA HIS A 715 -11.05 15.60 -22.12
C HIS A 715 -11.38 15.13 -23.54
N VAL A 716 -10.90 13.95 -23.94
CA VAL A 716 -10.96 13.50 -25.34
C VAL A 716 -12.13 12.57 -25.64
N THR A 717 -12.46 11.68 -24.70
CA THR A 717 -13.64 10.80 -24.81
C THR A 717 -14.57 11.03 -23.64
N THR A 718 -15.87 11.14 -23.92
CA THR A 718 -16.91 11.41 -22.91
C THR A 718 -18.00 10.33 -22.96
N SER A 719 -17.58 9.09 -23.19
CA SER A 719 -18.43 7.94 -23.49
C SER A 719 -18.79 7.20 -22.18
N PRO A 720 -19.96 6.55 -22.08
CA PRO A 720 -20.30 5.71 -20.94
C PRO A 720 -19.57 4.35 -20.94
N ALA A 721 -18.82 4.02 -22.00
CA ALA A 721 -18.00 2.82 -22.06
C ALA A 721 -16.70 3.00 -21.25
N GLN A 722 -15.70 2.18 -21.52
CA GLN A 722 -14.37 2.30 -20.92
C GLN A 722 -13.37 2.44 -22.06
N GLU A 723 -12.63 3.54 -22.11
CA GLU A 723 -11.57 3.81 -23.08
C GLU A 723 -10.18 3.71 -22.46
N TRP A 724 -9.24 3.00 -23.11
CA TRP A 724 -7.89 2.83 -22.58
C TRP A 724 -6.82 2.59 -23.65
N THR A 725 -5.55 2.71 -23.21
CA THR A 725 -4.33 2.56 -24.02
C THR A 725 -4.40 3.34 -25.34
N PRO A 726 -4.38 4.69 -25.26
CA PRO A 726 -4.26 5.53 -26.45
C PRO A 726 -2.87 5.34 -27.10
N GLU A 727 -2.82 5.41 -28.43
CA GLU A 727 -1.60 5.40 -29.24
C GLU A 727 -1.72 6.49 -30.33
N TRP A 728 -0.74 7.38 -30.42
CA TRP A 728 -0.77 8.52 -31.35
C TRP A 728 -0.57 8.11 -32.82
N SER A 729 -1.24 8.80 -33.74
CA SER A 729 -0.81 8.80 -35.14
C SER A 729 0.53 9.51 -35.32
N ARG A 730 1.31 9.10 -36.32
CA ARG A 730 2.64 9.68 -36.62
C ARG A 730 2.64 11.19 -36.91
N ASP A 731 1.50 11.75 -37.29
CA ASP A 731 1.30 13.19 -37.53
C ASP A 731 0.75 13.96 -36.33
N GLY A 732 0.47 13.28 -35.21
CA GLY A 732 -0.08 13.89 -33.99
C GLY A 732 -1.52 14.38 -34.10
N ARG A 733 -2.29 13.92 -35.09
CA ARG A 733 -3.68 14.37 -35.35
C ARG A 733 -4.76 13.36 -34.97
N ALA A 734 -4.38 12.16 -34.55
CA ALA A 734 -5.31 11.12 -34.12
C ALA A 734 -4.78 10.33 -32.92
N LEU A 735 -5.71 9.74 -32.17
CA LEU A 735 -5.45 8.67 -31.22
C LEU A 735 -6.24 7.43 -31.67
N ILE A 736 -5.58 6.28 -31.75
CA ILE A 736 -6.26 4.97 -31.75
C ILE A 736 -6.26 4.42 -30.33
N TYR A 737 -7.34 3.77 -29.92
CA TYR A 737 -7.51 3.25 -28.56
C TYR A 737 -8.49 2.08 -28.51
N LEU A 738 -8.55 1.39 -27.38
CA LEU A 738 -9.60 0.40 -27.10
C LEU A 738 -10.80 1.07 -26.44
N SER A 739 -12.00 0.76 -26.91
CA SER A 739 -13.25 0.97 -26.18
C SER A 739 -13.95 -0.38 -25.96
N GLY A 740 -14.64 -0.53 -24.83
CA GLY A 740 -15.41 -1.73 -24.53
C GLY A 740 -16.03 -1.71 -23.14
N ASP A 741 -16.77 -2.78 -22.83
CA ASP A 741 -17.41 -3.01 -21.54
C ASP A 741 -16.71 -4.06 -20.66
N GLY A 742 -15.61 -4.69 -21.13
CA GLY A 742 -14.73 -5.52 -20.28
C GLY A 742 -13.79 -6.47 -21.02
N LEU A 743 -13.91 -7.78 -20.72
CA LEU A 743 -13.12 -8.85 -21.34
C LEU A 743 -13.68 -9.29 -22.70
N ASP A 744 -15.00 -9.31 -22.87
CA ASP A 744 -15.66 -10.04 -23.96
C ASP A 744 -15.98 -9.18 -25.20
N SER A 745 -16.12 -7.84 -25.05
CA SER A 745 -16.26 -6.91 -26.17
C SER A 745 -15.19 -5.81 -26.12
N ARG A 746 -14.41 -5.71 -27.21
CA ARG A 746 -13.31 -4.75 -27.39
C ARG A 746 -13.25 -4.34 -28.84
N SER A 747 -13.68 -3.14 -29.14
CA SER A 747 -13.47 -2.53 -30.45
C SER A 747 -12.36 -1.48 -30.40
N LEU A 748 -11.71 -1.29 -31.53
CA LEU A 748 -10.68 -0.27 -31.72
C LEU A 748 -11.31 0.94 -32.36
N TRP A 749 -11.14 2.08 -31.71
CA TRP A 749 -11.71 3.36 -32.11
C TRP A 749 -10.60 4.35 -32.44
N VAL A 750 -10.88 5.27 -33.35
CA VAL A 750 -9.99 6.37 -33.68
C VAL A 750 -10.75 7.69 -33.49
N VAL A 751 -10.15 8.59 -32.72
CA VAL A 751 -10.59 9.98 -32.58
C VAL A 751 -9.54 10.87 -33.24
N ARG A 752 -9.99 11.90 -33.98
CA ARG A 752 -9.13 12.83 -34.73
C ARG A 752 -9.37 14.26 -34.27
N ARG A 753 -8.33 15.10 -34.33
CA ARG A 753 -8.43 16.54 -34.03
C ARG A 753 -8.24 17.43 -35.26
N GLY A 754 -8.89 18.58 -35.24
CA GLY A 754 -8.76 19.64 -36.24
C GLY A 754 -7.42 20.36 -36.18
N ALA A 755 -7.19 21.28 -37.13
CA ALA A 755 -6.01 22.14 -37.13
C ALA A 755 -6.02 23.21 -36.01
N ASP A 756 -7.19 23.43 -35.41
CA ASP A 756 -7.43 24.20 -34.19
C ASP A 756 -7.14 23.40 -32.90
N GLY A 757 -6.83 22.11 -33.02
CA GLY A 757 -6.59 21.19 -31.90
C GLY A 757 -7.86 20.58 -31.31
N ALA A 758 -9.06 20.94 -31.79
CA ALA A 758 -10.32 20.43 -31.25
C ALA A 758 -10.56 18.96 -31.65
N TRP A 759 -10.88 18.10 -30.68
CA TRP A 759 -11.21 16.70 -30.92
C TRP A 759 -12.62 16.55 -31.52
N GLY A 760 -12.72 15.80 -32.62
CA GLY A 760 -13.97 15.44 -33.27
C GLY A 760 -14.62 14.19 -32.64
N ALA A 761 -15.72 13.74 -33.24
CA ALA A 761 -16.39 12.52 -32.80
C ALA A 761 -15.50 11.27 -33.05
N PRO A 762 -15.39 10.35 -32.08
CA PRO A 762 -14.78 9.05 -32.31
C PRO A 762 -15.48 8.22 -33.39
N VAL A 763 -14.69 7.41 -34.10
CA VAL A 763 -15.18 6.48 -35.12
C VAL A 763 -14.60 5.08 -34.86
N GLU A 764 -15.46 4.06 -34.85
CA GLU A 764 -15.05 2.66 -34.76
C GLU A 764 -14.24 2.27 -36.00
N ARG A 765 -12.99 1.80 -35.79
CA ARG A 765 -12.09 1.35 -36.86
C ARG A 765 -12.17 -0.17 -37.06
N PHE A 766 -12.33 -0.93 -35.97
CA PHE A 766 -12.49 -2.39 -35.97
C PHE A 766 -13.45 -2.83 -34.84
N ALA A 767 -14.53 -3.53 -35.19
CA ALA A 767 -15.51 -4.05 -34.22
C ALA A 767 -14.96 -5.14 -33.26
N ALA A 768 -13.81 -5.71 -33.59
CA ALA A 768 -13.02 -6.56 -32.71
C ALA A 768 -11.54 -6.23 -32.89
N GLY A 769 -10.85 -5.92 -31.79
CA GLY A 769 -9.41 -5.71 -31.82
C GLY A 769 -8.79 -5.36 -30.47
N ASN A 770 -7.48 -5.57 -30.34
CA ASN A 770 -6.74 -5.26 -29.12
C ASN A 770 -5.28 -4.87 -29.44
N SER A 771 -4.66 -4.11 -28.53
CA SER A 771 -3.24 -3.72 -28.55
C SER A 771 -2.76 -3.17 -29.90
N PRO A 772 -3.32 -2.04 -30.35
CA PRO A 772 -2.92 -1.42 -31.61
C PRO A 772 -1.48 -0.86 -31.52
N ASP A 773 -0.83 -0.73 -32.66
CA ASP A 773 0.41 0.05 -32.82
C ASP A 773 0.54 0.60 -34.25
N TRP A 774 1.09 1.81 -34.38
CA TRP A 774 1.27 2.52 -35.65
C TRP A 774 2.64 2.21 -36.26
N SER A 775 2.62 1.79 -37.53
CA SER A 775 3.83 1.62 -38.34
C SER A 775 4.74 2.86 -38.34
N PRO A 776 6.07 2.70 -38.54
CA PRO A 776 7.02 3.82 -38.55
C PRO A 776 6.72 4.93 -39.56
N ASP A 777 6.11 4.58 -40.70
CA ASP A 777 5.70 5.51 -41.75
C ASP A 777 4.26 6.04 -41.59
N GLY A 778 3.52 5.55 -40.59
CA GLY A 778 2.15 5.95 -40.27
C GLY A 778 1.08 5.43 -41.22
N ARG A 779 1.44 4.60 -42.22
CA ARG A 779 0.49 4.15 -43.26
C ARG A 779 -0.32 2.93 -42.86
N SER A 780 0.17 2.17 -41.89
CA SER A 780 -0.45 0.93 -41.40
C SER A 780 -0.57 0.90 -39.87
N LEU A 781 -1.54 0.11 -39.41
CA LEU A 781 -1.72 -0.31 -38.03
C LEU A 781 -1.43 -1.81 -37.92
N THR A 782 -0.81 -2.24 -36.83
CA THR A 782 -0.91 -3.64 -36.38
C THR A 782 -1.83 -3.72 -35.17
N TYR A 783 -2.50 -4.84 -34.99
CA TYR A 783 -3.37 -5.12 -33.84
C TYR A 783 -3.61 -6.64 -33.71
N LEU A 784 -4.20 -7.07 -32.60
CA LEU A 784 -4.61 -8.45 -32.34
C LEU A 784 -6.10 -8.63 -32.64
N SER A 785 -6.48 -9.72 -33.31
CA SER A 785 -7.88 -9.99 -33.70
C SER A 785 -8.86 -10.19 -32.53
N SER A 786 -8.34 -10.57 -31.36
CA SER A 786 -9.09 -10.89 -30.14
C SER A 786 -8.22 -10.67 -28.91
N LEU A 787 -8.75 -10.94 -27.70
CA LEU A 787 -7.95 -10.95 -26.46
C LEU A 787 -7.24 -12.30 -26.23
N VAL A 788 -7.87 -13.41 -26.62
CA VAL A 788 -7.41 -14.79 -26.37
C VAL A 788 -7.31 -15.52 -27.70
N ASN A 789 -6.31 -16.39 -27.85
CA ASN A 789 -5.98 -17.13 -29.09
C ASN A 789 -5.94 -16.21 -30.33
N ALA A 790 -5.34 -15.03 -30.15
CA ALA A 790 -5.42 -13.95 -31.13
C ALA A 790 -4.43 -14.12 -32.28
N SER A 791 -4.86 -13.71 -33.47
CA SER A 791 -4.01 -13.60 -34.64
C SER A 791 -3.50 -12.17 -34.81
N LEU A 792 -2.25 -12.04 -35.25
CA LEU A 792 -1.62 -10.77 -35.54
C LEU A 792 -2.12 -10.24 -36.88
N MET A 793 -2.75 -9.07 -36.84
CA MET A 793 -3.34 -8.40 -37.99
C MET A 793 -2.53 -7.17 -38.36
N VAL A 794 -2.51 -6.83 -39.65
CA VAL A 794 -2.06 -5.53 -40.18
C VAL A 794 -3.14 -4.98 -41.12
N ALA A 795 -3.42 -3.69 -41.02
CA ALA A 795 -4.39 -3.00 -41.85
C ALA A 795 -3.86 -1.61 -42.24
N PRO A 796 -4.32 -1.01 -43.36
CA PRO A 796 -4.07 0.39 -43.64
C PRO A 796 -4.63 1.27 -42.51
N ALA A 797 -3.93 2.34 -42.17
CA ALA A 797 -4.26 3.18 -41.02
C ALA A 797 -5.69 3.75 -41.09
N ASP A 798 -6.00 4.49 -42.15
CA ASP A 798 -7.28 5.20 -42.27
C ASP A 798 -8.45 4.28 -42.64
N SER A 799 -8.36 3.58 -43.78
CA SER A 799 -9.42 2.71 -44.27
C SER A 799 -8.90 1.60 -45.18
N GLY A 800 -9.63 0.48 -45.24
CA GLY A 800 -9.26 -0.71 -46.00
C GLY A 800 -9.23 -1.98 -45.14
N PRO A 801 -9.14 -3.16 -45.80
CA PRO A 801 -9.22 -4.46 -45.15
C PRO A 801 -7.95 -4.81 -44.38
N SER A 802 -8.10 -5.63 -43.34
CA SER A 802 -7.00 -6.21 -42.58
C SER A 802 -6.47 -7.48 -43.25
N ARG A 803 -5.16 -7.73 -43.16
CA ARG A 803 -4.51 -9.01 -43.50
C ARG A 803 -3.91 -9.65 -42.25
N THR A 804 -3.94 -10.98 -42.18
CA THR A 804 -3.25 -11.75 -41.14
C THR A 804 -1.75 -11.81 -41.43
N VAL A 805 -0.92 -11.42 -40.48
CA VAL A 805 0.56 -11.58 -40.50
C VAL A 805 0.95 -12.94 -39.92
N LEU A 806 0.36 -13.28 -38.77
CA LEU A 806 0.62 -14.50 -38.03
C LEU A 806 -0.71 -15.03 -37.46
N ASP A 807 -1.05 -16.26 -37.80
CA ASP A 807 -2.27 -16.91 -37.33
C ASP A 807 -2.01 -17.65 -36.01
N GLY A 808 -2.33 -16.98 -34.90
CA GLY A 808 -2.12 -17.48 -33.53
C GLY A 808 -3.11 -18.56 -33.10
N THR A 809 -4.11 -18.88 -33.93
CA THR A 809 -5.05 -19.99 -33.64
C THR A 809 -4.45 -21.37 -33.94
N LYS A 810 -3.31 -21.43 -34.64
CA LYS A 810 -2.68 -22.68 -35.06
C LYS A 810 -1.98 -23.40 -33.90
N PRO A 811 -2.14 -24.74 -33.77
CA PRO A 811 -1.44 -25.51 -32.74
C PRO A 811 0.07 -25.29 -32.76
N GLY A 812 0.66 -25.06 -31.58
CA GLY A 812 2.10 -24.84 -31.41
C GLY A 812 2.59 -23.41 -31.70
N MET A 813 1.70 -22.47 -32.04
CA MET A 813 2.06 -21.05 -32.08
C MET A 813 2.23 -20.47 -30.66
N PRO A 814 3.15 -19.51 -30.45
CA PRO A 814 3.20 -18.72 -29.23
C PRO A 814 1.96 -17.82 -29.09
N GLU A 815 1.52 -17.55 -27.86
CA GLU A 815 0.48 -16.54 -27.59
C GLU A 815 1.00 -15.15 -28.01
N ILE A 816 0.21 -14.40 -28.80
CA ILE A 816 0.66 -13.12 -29.35
C ILE A 816 0.14 -11.98 -28.47
N GLU A 817 1.03 -11.28 -27.77
CA GLU A 817 0.67 -10.19 -26.87
C GLU A 817 1.44 -8.89 -27.19
N ARG A 818 0.74 -7.75 -27.08
CA ARG A 818 1.29 -6.39 -27.24
C ARG A 818 2.26 -6.27 -28.45
N PRO A 819 1.78 -6.41 -29.70
CA PRO A 819 2.64 -6.28 -30.87
C PRO A 819 3.20 -4.85 -30.99
N ARG A 820 4.45 -4.76 -31.44
CA ARG A 820 5.19 -3.50 -31.67
C ARG A 820 5.99 -3.57 -32.97
N TRP A 821 5.92 -2.51 -33.79
CA TRP A 821 6.70 -2.40 -35.02
C TRP A 821 8.17 -2.12 -34.74
N SER A 822 9.07 -2.80 -35.46
CA SER A 822 10.48 -2.39 -35.49
C SER A 822 10.63 -1.00 -36.12
N ALA A 823 11.64 -0.23 -35.68
CA ALA A 823 11.85 1.15 -36.14
C ALA A 823 12.08 1.29 -37.66
N ASP A 824 12.47 0.21 -38.35
CA ASP A 824 12.62 0.13 -39.81
C ASP A 824 11.36 -0.34 -40.57
N GLY A 825 10.29 -0.70 -39.84
CA GLY A 825 9.02 -1.17 -40.38
C GLY A 825 9.03 -2.58 -40.97
N ARG A 826 10.15 -3.32 -40.86
CA ARG A 826 10.30 -4.64 -41.52
C ARG A 826 9.79 -5.81 -40.68
N ASN A 827 9.75 -5.67 -39.37
CA ASN A 827 9.37 -6.72 -38.44
C ASN A 827 8.31 -6.21 -37.45
N ILE A 828 7.49 -7.13 -36.95
CA ILE A 828 6.62 -6.91 -35.81
C ILE A 828 7.11 -7.85 -34.71
N PHE A 829 7.46 -7.27 -33.57
CA PHE A 829 7.83 -7.99 -32.37
C PHE A 829 6.60 -8.13 -31.47
N PHE A 830 6.55 -9.17 -30.64
CA PHE A 830 5.49 -9.39 -29.67
C PHE A 830 6.01 -10.16 -28.45
N LYS A 831 5.37 -9.94 -27.30
CA LYS A 831 5.61 -10.75 -26.10
C LYS A 831 4.67 -11.96 -26.12
N SER A 832 5.07 -13.03 -25.45
CA SER A 832 4.30 -14.26 -25.27
C SER A 832 4.55 -14.81 -23.88
N HIS A 833 3.54 -15.42 -23.26
CA HIS A 833 3.70 -16.25 -22.06
C HIS A 833 3.37 -17.72 -22.38
N ASP A 834 4.10 -18.66 -21.77
CA ASP A 834 3.72 -20.09 -21.80
C ASP A 834 2.59 -20.38 -20.79
N ALA A 835 2.08 -21.61 -20.79
CA ALA A 835 1.01 -22.04 -19.87
C ALA A 835 1.40 -21.98 -18.38
N ARG A 836 2.68 -21.83 -18.04
CA ARG A 836 3.20 -21.64 -16.67
C ARG A 836 3.44 -20.15 -16.34
N GLY A 837 3.29 -19.26 -17.31
CA GLY A 837 3.55 -17.83 -17.17
C GLY A 837 4.99 -17.40 -17.45
N LEU A 838 5.83 -18.25 -18.06
CA LEU A 838 7.17 -17.87 -18.47
C LEU A 838 7.12 -16.98 -19.71
N ALA A 839 7.73 -15.80 -19.60
CA ALA A 839 7.74 -14.80 -20.66
C ALA A 839 8.75 -15.13 -21.78
N SER A 840 8.46 -14.64 -22.98
CA SER A 840 9.37 -14.65 -24.13
C SER A 840 9.04 -13.49 -25.08
N ILE A 841 10.02 -13.02 -25.85
CA ILE A 841 9.82 -12.02 -26.92
C ILE A 841 10.18 -12.66 -28.26
N TRP A 842 9.27 -12.51 -29.22
CA TRP A 842 9.35 -13.06 -30.57
C TRP A 842 9.32 -11.93 -31.61
N SER A 843 9.74 -12.23 -32.84
CA SER A 843 9.63 -11.35 -34.00
C SER A 843 9.12 -12.12 -35.22
N VAL A 844 8.26 -11.52 -36.02
CA VAL A 844 7.85 -12.00 -37.35
C VAL A 844 8.07 -10.87 -38.37
N ALA A 845 8.36 -11.21 -39.64
CA ALA A 845 8.42 -10.21 -40.70
C ALA A 845 7.02 -9.58 -40.90
N ALA A 846 6.96 -8.29 -41.25
CA ALA A 846 5.69 -7.59 -41.44
C ALA A 846 4.82 -8.21 -42.57
N GLU A 847 5.46 -8.78 -43.60
CA GLU A 847 4.77 -9.52 -44.67
C GLU A 847 4.35 -10.96 -44.28
N GLY A 848 4.59 -11.37 -43.04
CA GLY A 848 4.28 -12.70 -42.51
C GLY A 848 5.44 -13.69 -42.63
N GLY A 849 5.21 -14.92 -42.16
CA GLY A 849 6.18 -15.99 -42.14
C GLY A 849 6.26 -16.70 -40.78
N ALA A 850 7.29 -17.52 -40.59
CA ALA A 850 7.52 -18.19 -39.31
C ALA A 850 8.02 -17.19 -38.24
N PRO A 851 7.43 -17.17 -37.03
CA PRO A 851 7.92 -16.34 -35.94
C PRO A 851 9.27 -16.86 -35.45
N ARG A 852 10.13 -15.95 -35.00
CA ARG A 852 11.46 -16.25 -34.45
C ARG A 852 11.55 -15.77 -33.01
N LEU A 853 11.96 -16.66 -32.12
CA LEU A 853 12.24 -16.33 -30.73
C LEU A 853 13.47 -15.42 -30.66
N ARG A 854 13.44 -14.40 -29.80
CA ARG A 854 14.50 -13.40 -29.61
C ARG A 854 14.98 -13.32 -28.17
N VAL A 855 14.07 -13.34 -27.20
CA VAL A 855 14.41 -13.30 -25.78
C VAL A 855 13.65 -14.37 -25.00
N HIS A 856 14.36 -15.08 -24.13
CA HIS A 856 13.80 -16.01 -23.15
C HIS A 856 13.90 -15.42 -21.73
N PHE A 857 12.90 -15.64 -20.89
CA PHE A 857 12.91 -15.23 -19.48
C PHE A 857 13.10 -16.46 -18.59
N ASP A 858 14.31 -17.03 -18.62
CA ASP A 858 14.65 -18.31 -17.96
C ASP A 858 15.01 -18.15 -16.47
N ASP A 859 15.08 -16.92 -15.96
CA ASP A 859 15.43 -16.62 -14.56
C ASP A 859 14.16 -16.55 -13.69
N PRO A 860 13.89 -17.55 -12.84
CA PRO A 860 12.70 -17.57 -11.98
C PRO A 860 12.76 -16.51 -10.87
N THR A 861 13.92 -15.91 -10.60
CA THR A 861 14.07 -14.80 -9.63
C THR A 861 13.77 -13.44 -10.24
N ARG A 862 13.56 -13.38 -11.56
CA ARG A 862 13.29 -12.16 -12.32
C ARG A 862 12.10 -12.34 -13.29
N PRO A 863 10.92 -12.73 -12.78
CA PRO A 863 9.76 -12.95 -13.64
C PRO A 863 9.24 -11.61 -14.20
N SER A 864 8.74 -11.68 -15.43
CA SER A 864 8.16 -10.53 -16.15
C SER A 864 6.71 -10.86 -16.49
N TYR A 865 5.84 -10.90 -15.46
CA TYR A 865 4.49 -11.47 -15.58
C TYR A 865 3.56 -10.66 -16.49
N ARG A 866 3.64 -9.32 -16.45
CA ARG A 866 2.78 -8.45 -17.28
C ARG A 866 3.11 -8.54 -18.76
N PRO A 867 2.13 -8.54 -19.67
CA PRO A 867 2.40 -8.57 -21.11
C PRO A 867 2.87 -7.21 -21.65
N GLN A 868 2.87 -6.15 -20.86
CA GLN A 868 3.43 -4.84 -21.22
C GLN A 868 4.94 -4.89 -21.43
N TRP A 869 5.35 -4.17 -22.47
CA TRP A 869 6.72 -3.95 -22.89
C TRP A 869 6.73 -2.87 -23.99
N ALA A 870 7.91 -2.32 -24.28
CA ALA A 870 8.10 -1.36 -25.36
C ALA A 870 9.37 -1.65 -26.18
N LEU A 871 9.37 -1.17 -27.42
CA LEU A 871 10.44 -1.37 -28.39
C LEU A 871 11.05 -0.03 -28.78
N GLY A 872 12.34 0.15 -28.49
CA GLY A 872 13.14 1.26 -29.01
C GLY A 872 13.77 0.93 -30.36
N ARG A 873 14.72 1.75 -30.79
CA ARG A 873 15.48 1.52 -32.04
C ARG A 873 16.44 0.33 -31.93
N ASP A 874 17.07 0.18 -30.77
CA ASP A 874 18.18 -0.74 -30.49
C ASP A 874 18.01 -1.54 -29.18
N ARG A 875 16.97 -1.22 -28.39
CA ARG A 875 16.68 -1.84 -27.08
C ARG A 875 15.21 -2.21 -26.92
N LEU A 876 14.99 -3.23 -26.10
CA LEU A 876 13.71 -3.69 -25.55
C LEU A 876 13.57 -3.13 -24.13
N PHE A 877 12.36 -2.76 -23.73
CA PHE A 877 12.03 -2.29 -22.38
C PHE A 877 10.87 -3.10 -21.82
N PHE A 878 10.98 -3.58 -20.59
CA PHE A 878 9.96 -4.42 -19.96
C PHE A 878 10.04 -4.34 -18.44
N GLU A 879 8.95 -4.73 -17.78
CA GLU A 879 8.88 -4.81 -16.33
C GLU A 879 9.48 -6.12 -15.81
N ILE A 880 10.18 -6.07 -14.69
CA ILE A 880 10.47 -7.25 -13.86
C ILE A 880 9.80 -7.00 -12.51
N GLU A 881 9.10 -8.02 -12.03
CA GLU A 881 8.24 -7.94 -10.85
C GLU A 881 8.71 -8.87 -9.74
N ASP A 882 8.68 -8.40 -8.50
CA ASP A 882 8.69 -9.25 -7.31
C ASP A 882 7.32 -9.16 -6.65
N ARG A 883 6.77 -10.31 -6.25
CA ARG A 883 5.42 -10.44 -5.68
C ARG A 883 5.46 -11.45 -4.53
N GLN A 884 5.42 -10.93 -3.31
CA GLN A 884 5.40 -11.70 -2.07
C GLN A 884 4.09 -11.42 -1.32
N SER A 885 3.48 -12.41 -0.67
CA SER A 885 2.38 -12.10 0.25
C SER A 885 2.25 -13.09 1.39
N ASP A 886 1.77 -12.56 2.52
CA ASP A 886 1.52 -13.32 3.73
C ASP A 886 0.04 -13.26 4.12
N VAL A 887 -0.48 -14.37 4.62
CA VAL A 887 -1.77 -14.42 5.29
C VAL A 887 -1.59 -14.18 6.79
N TRP A 888 -2.37 -13.23 7.30
CA TRP A 888 -2.47 -12.84 8.69
C TRP A 888 -3.88 -13.06 9.21
N VAL A 889 -4.03 -13.22 10.53
CA VAL A 889 -5.32 -13.22 11.21
C VAL A 889 -5.26 -12.23 12.37
N MET A 890 -6.30 -11.43 12.52
CA MET A 890 -6.51 -10.55 13.66
C MET A 890 -7.77 -10.90 14.43
N GLU A 891 -7.72 -10.71 15.75
CA GLU A 891 -8.89 -10.78 16.62
C GLU A 891 -9.82 -9.60 16.36
N VAL A 892 -11.12 -9.85 16.49
CA VAL A 892 -12.20 -8.89 16.24
C VAL A 892 -13.19 -8.98 17.39
N ALA A 893 -13.55 -7.83 17.97
CA ALA A 893 -14.61 -7.72 18.95
C ALA A 893 -15.72 -6.79 18.45
N PRO A 894 -17.01 -7.09 18.69
CA PRO A 894 -18.06 -6.08 18.54
C PRO A 894 -17.84 -4.96 19.57
N ARG A 895 -18.23 -3.74 19.20
CA ARG A 895 -18.05 -2.54 20.04
C ARG A 895 -19.30 -2.15 20.82
#